data_AF-A0A1V8UPD5-F1
#
_entry.id   AF-A0A1V8UPD5-F1
#
_cell.length_a   1.000
_cell.length_b   1.000
_cell.length_c   1.000
_cell.angle_alpha   90.00
_cell.angle_beta   90.00
_cell.angle_gamma   90.00
#
_symmetry.space_group_name_H-M   'P 1'
#
loop_
_entity.id
_entity.type
_entity.pdbx_description
1 polymer ?
#
loop_
_entity_poly.entity_id
_entity_poly.type
_entity_poly.pdbx_seq_one_letter_code
_entity_poly.pdbx_strand_id
1 'polypeptide(L)'
;MRAAITLLALAAAPLTVTADAVKGQLGWALGTKKPDGTCKYQADYEADFDAISSQTGSKLVRGYAASDCNCAQQILPAAKSKGFQVILGVWPDVDDSFNADKSALTTYVPQYKDQVYGVTVGSEALYRNSLTADALLSKINDIKSALPGVKVGTADSWNKFADGTADPIINGGVTFLLANAFAFWQGKNAGDGAQYTFFDDAQQALGHIQGLRGSLDDFEFWVGETGWPTDGGSDYSAAKAGNSNAELYFRNSVCAMLDWGVNVFYFEAFDEPWKPASVGDNGIAADETHWGAMNADRIRRIKCDEGKPFCKRCTATGRRCDGYAPPQQSLCAKDSLSMQPSLSLSGSTTNLEKRSFEYFRLRTAPCISGSFKDPVWEKLVLQAFQDHQAVRFALSALSSLHEETVIRHAAKSDGVDSGRMQTTFPTQQYSKALNGLRSLLSQPTPPLNVVLLCSLLCVHFEALSERFAPALVHIEHAILLLDRNSKPEPLDEDIIRALMRVDLQGSQYIDTRIPGMSAYAAAFDNDLPTAFTSLAHARNYCSTWLSRLFHFMRGTSDAYKFRDPGDVPIEAYAAAQQLQQRFIDIDRLILEFTQRPTLRLTIREQNGLSMLRARAKVDSILSAAALYSESTVFDRYLEVFEEIYVICKYVLDSESADRRLFAASLDDGLLYPLYFTVVCCRDSRLRHAALAAMKKLPSRDGIWHVEALSGLAESVVAYEEEGIDIKTPLCSDIPEWRRVLGTAFDALGNVAPHNNTTSISGHFRTRPNGMDGEWVETKRTIECNNTRRIDLSVLRRPWDLYDPRNMVGATGSPPRLTEVDANLAEADMLNANAAIALVA
;
A
#
# COMPACT_ATOMS: atom_id res chain seq x y z
N MET A 1 6.83 59.92 -15.08
CA MET A 1 5.49 59.33 -15.28
C MET A 1 5.32 58.29 -14.17
N ARG A 2 4.88 58.69 -12.96
CA ARG A 2 3.47 58.74 -12.50
C ARG A 2 2.72 57.42 -12.71
N ALA A 3 2.69 56.60 -11.66
CA ALA A 3 1.44 56.11 -11.08
C ALA A 3 1.72 55.55 -9.68
N ALA A 4 1.50 56.38 -8.67
CA ALA A 4 1.27 55.96 -7.29
C ALA A 4 -0.22 55.64 -7.16
N ILE A 5 -0.56 54.49 -6.55
CA ILE A 5 -1.89 54.26 -5.98
C ILE A 5 -1.71 53.58 -4.61
N THR A 6 -1.66 54.46 -3.61
CA THR A 6 -2.40 54.42 -2.34
C THR A 6 -2.72 53.06 -1.70
N LEU A 7 -2.12 52.83 -0.54
CA LEU A 7 -2.67 51.99 0.53
C LEU A 7 -4.09 52.45 0.87
N LEU A 8 -5.07 51.55 0.72
CA LEU A 8 -6.31 51.59 1.50
C LEU A 8 -6.32 50.37 2.42
N ALA A 9 -6.20 50.64 3.72
CA ALA A 9 -6.56 49.71 4.76
C ALA A 9 -8.07 49.45 4.68
N LEU A 10 -8.47 48.29 4.15
CA LEU A 10 -9.74 47.68 4.54
C LEU A 10 -9.45 46.74 5.70
N ALA A 11 -9.87 47.18 6.89
CA ALA A 11 -10.13 46.29 8.00
C ALA A 11 -11.29 45.35 7.61
N ALA A 12 -10.95 44.19 7.03
CA ALA A 12 -11.82 43.03 7.07
C ALA A 12 -11.33 42.17 8.24
N ALA A 13 -12.10 42.18 9.32
CA ALA A 13 -11.92 41.21 10.40
C ALA A 13 -11.85 39.81 9.78
N PRO A 14 -10.88 38.96 10.15
CA PRO A 14 -10.95 37.56 9.79
C PRO A 14 -12.18 36.99 10.48
N LEU A 15 -13.28 36.87 9.74
CA LEU A 15 -14.29 35.88 10.01
C LEU A 15 -13.55 34.55 10.04
N THR A 16 -13.32 34.07 11.25
CA THR A 16 -12.85 32.72 11.55
C THR A 16 -13.86 31.75 10.97
N VAL A 17 -13.68 31.33 9.73
CA VAL A 17 -14.24 30.07 9.25
C VAL A 17 -13.22 29.03 9.64
N THR A 18 -13.48 28.40 10.79
CA THR A 18 -12.81 27.18 11.20
C THR A 18 -13.04 26.14 10.12
N ALA A 19 -11.99 25.75 9.40
CA ALA A 19 -12.03 24.58 8.52
C ALA A 19 -11.95 23.32 9.39
N ASP A 20 -13.02 23.06 10.15
CA ASP A 20 -13.30 21.73 10.66
C ASP A 20 -13.62 20.87 9.44
N ALA A 21 -12.82 19.84 9.16
CA ALA A 21 -13.21 18.81 8.21
C ALA A 21 -14.53 18.23 8.71
N VAL A 22 -15.63 18.54 8.03
CA VAL A 22 -16.94 18.05 8.44
C VAL A 22 -16.94 16.55 8.21
N LYS A 23 -16.80 15.79 9.31
CA LYS A 23 -17.05 14.36 9.32
C LYS A 23 -18.40 14.09 8.65
N GLY A 24 -18.43 13.12 7.74
CA GLY A 24 -19.65 12.70 7.07
C GLY A 24 -20.75 12.36 8.06
N GLN A 25 -21.99 12.58 7.65
CA GLN A 25 -23.17 12.34 8.47
C GLN A 25 -23.60 10.88 8.38
N LEU A 26 -23.77 10.26 9.55
CA LEU A 26 -24.35 8.94 9.67
C LEU A 26 -25.87 9.06 9.72
N GLY A 27 -26.56 8.40 8.80
CA GLY A 27 -28.00 8.16 8.84
C GLY A 27 -28.31 6.67 8.98
N TRP A 28 -29.59 6.37 9.22
CA TRP A 28 -30.06 4.99 9.38
C TRP A 28 -31.24 4.68 8.44
N ALA A 29 -31.18 3.56 7.72
CA ALA A 29 -32.34 3.02 7.04
C ALA A 29 -33.37 2.55 8.09
N LEU A 30 -34.63 2.95 7.92
CA LEU A 30 -35.69 2.71 8.89
C LEU A 30 -36.96 2.18 8.20
N GLY A 31 -37.30 0.93 8.50
CA GLY A 31 -38.53 0.29 8.04
C GLY A 31 -39.81 0.81 8.71
N THR A 32 -40.94 0.55 8.07
CA THR A 32 -42.28 1.05 8.41
C THR A 32 -43.10 0.10 9.27
N LYS A 33 -42.61 -1.11 9.55
CA LYS A 33 -43.33 -2.18 10.24
C LYS A 33 -42.64 -2.60 11.53
N LYS A 34 -43.45 -3.02 12.50
CA LYS A 34 -43.01 -3.67 13.73
C LYS A 34 -42.52 -5.10 13.46
N PRO A 35 -41.85 -5.76 14.42
CA PRO A 35 -41.38 -7.14 14.25
C PRO A 35 -42.51 -8.15 13.94
N ASP A 36 -43.75 -7.84 14.33
CA ASP A 36 -44.94 -8.63 14.04
C ASP A 36 -45.52 -8.39 12.62
N GLY A 37 -44.88 -7.54 11.81
CA GLY A 37 -45.30 -7.17 10.45
C GLY A 37 -46.41 -6.12 10.38
N THR A 38 -46.94 -5.65 11.51
CA THR A 38 -47.95 -4.59 11.54
C THR A 38 -47.32 -3.21 11.46
N CYS A 39 -48.06 -2.20 10.98
CA CYS A 39 -47.54 -0.85 10.76
C CYS A 39 -47.08 -0.15 12.05
N LYS A 40 -46.02 0.65 11.95
CA LYS A 40 -45.58 1.59 12.99
C LYS A 40 -46.48 2.82 13.02
N TYR A 41 -46.71 3.35 14.22
CA TYR A 41 -47.36 4.63 14.46
C TYR A 41 -46.36 5.63 15.05
N GLN A 42 -46.77 6.89 15.21
CA GLN A 42 -45.90 7.96 15.71
C GLN A 42 -45.08 7.55 16.96
N ALA A 43 -45.72 6.91 17.96
CA ALA A 43 -45.05 6.48 19.18
C ALA A 43 -43.95 5.44 18.94
N ASP A 44 -44.11 4.56 17.95
CA ASP A 44 -43.10 3.57 17.57
C ASP A 44 -41.89 4.26 16.93
N TYR A 45 -42.11 5.21 16.02
CA TYR A 45 -41.05 6.01 15.43
C TYR A 45 -40.31 6.86 16.48
N GLU A 46 -41.03 7.43 17.44
CA GLU A 46 -40.44 8.16 18.56
C GLU A 46 -39.51 7.28 19.41
N ALA A 47 -39.92 6.03 19.67
CA ALA A 47 -39.08 5.04 20.36
C ALA A 47 -37.85 4.63 19.52
N ASP A 48 -38.02 4.47 18.21
CA ASP A 48 -36.93 4.16 17.29
C ASP A 48 -35.90 5.32 17.24
N PHE A 49 -36.37 6.57 17.20
CA PHE A 49 -35.54 7.78 17.25
C PHE A 49 -34.78 7.93 18.57
N ASP A 50 -35.42 7.62 19.70
CA ASP A 50 -34.73 7.61 21.00
C ASP A 50 -33.62 6.55 21.03
N ALA A 51 -33.87 5.36 20.48
CA ALA A 51 -32.87 4.29 20.39
C ALA A 51 -31.69 4.69 19.50
N ILE A 52 -31.96 5.15 18.26
CA ILE A 52 -30.93 5.60 17.31
C ILE A 52 -30.10 6.74 17.91
N SER A 53 -30.75 7.79 18.41
CA SER A 53 -30.07 8.98 18.93
C SER A 53 -29.22 8.65 20.16
N SER A 54 -29.73 7.83 21.08
CA SER A 54 -29.04 7.56 22.34
C SER A 54 -27.86 6.59 22.18
N GLN A 55 -27.83 5.81 21.11
CA GLN A 55 -26.75 4.85 20.83
C GLN A 55 -25.68 5.41 19.87
N THR A 56 -26.08 6.27 18.94
CA THR A 56 -25.23 6.68 17.80
C THR A 56 -25.01 8.18 17.71
N GLY A 57 -25.89 8.99 18.33
CA GLY A 57 -25.92 10.44 18.14
C GLY A 57 -26.53 10.91 16.81
N SER A 58 -26.87 9.99 15.89
CA SER A 58 -27.51 10.33 14.62
C SER A 58 -28.92 10.89 14.84
N LYS A 59 -29.28 11.87 14.00
CA LYS A 59 -30.59 12.53 13.95
C LYS A 59 -31.21 12.49 12.54
N LEU A 60 -30.79 11.53 11.72
CA LEU A 60 -31.22 11.41 10.34
C LEU A 60 -31.58 9.95 10.01
N VAL A 61 -32.73 9.76 9.39
CA VAL A 61 -33.20 8.45 8.92
C VAL A 61 -33.66 8.51 7.47
N ARG A 62 -33.67 7.36 6.80
CA ARG A 62 -34.21 7.18 5.46
C ARG A 62 -35.33 6.15 5.46
N GLY A 63 -36.47 6.52 4.87
CA GLY A 63 -37.58 5.61 4.57
C GLY A 63 -37.69 5.32 3.06
N TYR A 64 -38.50 4.32 2.71
CA TYR A 64 -38.55 3.75 1.36
C TYR A 64 -39.81 4.09 0.55
N ALA A 65 -40.94 4.31 1.23
CA ALA A 65 -42.20 4.74 0.62
C ALA A 65 -42.95 5.67 1.59
N ALA A 66 -43.47 6.79 1.09
CA ALA A 66 -44.13 7.82 1.90
C ALA A 66 -45.54 7.41 2.34
N SER A 67 -46.22 6.59 1.54
CA SER A 67 -47.59 6.13 1.77
C SER A 67 -47.68 4.76 2.44
N ASP A 68 -46.67 3.89 2.28
CA ASP A 68 -46.65 2.57 2.93
C ASP A 68 -46.76 2.72 4.45
N CYS A 69 -47.71 1.99 5.05
CA CYS A 69 -48.05 2.12 6.47
C CYS A 69 -48.30 3.57 6.95
N ASN A 70 -48.74 4.46 6.06
CA ASN A 70 -48.87 5.90 6.32
C ASN A 70 -47.58 6.55 6.83
N CYS A 71 -46.42 6.11 6.33
CA CYS A 71 -45.10 6.51 6.81
C CYS A 71 -44.96 8.03 6.99
N ALA A 72 -45.23 8.84 5.95
CA ALA A 72 -45.10 10.30 6.03
C ALA A 72 -46.03 10.93 7.08
N GLN A 73 -47.24 10.38 7.27
CA GLN A 73 -48.18 10.84 8.29
C GLN A 73 -47.65 10.59 9.71
N GLN A 74 -46.98 9.45 9.92
CA GLN A 74 -46.58 8.98 11.26
C GLN A 74 -45.15 9.41 11.63
N ILE A 75 -44.21 9.37 10.68
CA ILE A 75 -42.78 9.60 10.92
C ILE A 75 -42.43 11.09 11.07
N LEU A 76 -43.09 11.98 10.32
CA LEU A 76 -42.81 13.42 10.35
C LEU A 76 -43.18 14.10 11.68
N PRO A 77 -44.36 13.85 12.30
CA PRO A 77 -44.63 14.38 13.63
C PRO A 77 -43.68 13.79 14.70
N ALA A 78 -43.33 12.50 14.60
CA ALA A 78 -42.32 11.90 15.46
C ALA A 78 -40.95 12.59 15.29
N ALA A 79 -40.55 12.89 14.06
CA ALA A 79 -39.29 13.54 13.76
C ALA A 79 -39.25 14.96 14.32
N LYS A 80 -40.35 15.70 14.22
CA LYS A 80 -40.50 17.02 14.85
C LYS A 80 -40.39 16.93 16.38
N SER A 81 -41.03 15.93 16.98
CA SER A 81 -41.01 15.67 18.43
C SER A 81 -39.59 15.36 18.95
N LYS A 82 -38.80 14.59 18.19
CA LYS A 82 -37.48 14.07 18.61
C LYS A 82 -36.27 14.80 18.03
N GLY A 83 -36.51 15.83 17.22
CA GLY A 83 -35.47 16.62 16.55
C GLY A 83 -34.71 15.84 15.48
N PHE A 84 -35.42 15.04 14.68
CA PHE A 84 -34.88 14.28 13.56
C PHE A 84 -35.23 14.92 12.22
N GLN A 85 -34.43 14.60 11.20
CA GLN A 85 -34.79 14.79 9.80
C GLN A 85 -34.97 13.42 9.12
N VAL A 86 -35.74 13.39 8.04
CA VAL A 86 -36.16 12.20 7.31
C VAL A 86 -35.93 12.40 5.82
N ILE A 87 -35.29 11.44 5.17
CA ILE A 87 -35.40 11.25 3.72
C ILE A 87 -36.61 10.36 3.44
N LEU A 88 -37.59 10.88 2.71
CA LEU A 88 -38.78 10.11 2.33
C LEU A 88 -38.58 9.44 0.97
N GLY A 89 -38.98 8.19 0.85
CA GLY A 89 -38.94 7.46 -0.43
C GLY A 89 -40.25 7.56 -1.20
N VAL A 90 -40.16 7.42 -2.53
CA VAL A 90 -41.28 7.21 -3.44
C VAL A 90 -41.00 5.94 -4.22
N TRP A 91 -41.92 4.99 -4.21
CA TRP A 91 -41.82 3.76 -4.98
C TRP A 91 -42.43 3.96 -6.38
N PRO A 92 -41.61 4.03 -7.46
CA PRO A 92 -42.07 4.53 -8.76
C PRO A 92 -42.56 3.43 -9.71
N ASP A 93 -42.37 2.16 -9.35
CA ASP A 93 -42.50 0.98 -10.23
C ASP A 93 -43.94 0.79 -10.76
N VAL A 94 -44.95 1.19 -10.00
CA VAL A 94 -46.37 1.13 -10.40
C VAL A 94 -47.05 2.47 -10.12
N ASP A 95 -47.93 2.90 -11.02
CA ASP A 95 -48.54 4.23 -10.95
C ASP A 95 -49.42 4.43 -9.71
N ASP A 96 -50.12 3.39 -9.23
CA ASP A 96 -50.91 3.47 -8.00
C ASP A 96 -50.02 3.76 -6.77
N SER A 97 -48.86 3.10 -6.66
CA SER A 97 -47.89 3.34 -5.59
C SER A 97 -47.27 4.73 -5.70
N PHE A 98 -46.85 5.11 -6.91
CA PHE A 98 -46.28 6.42 -7.17
C PHE A 98 -47.26 7.55 -6.83
N ASN A 99 -48.53 7.41 -7.23
CA ASN A 99 -49.58 8.39 -6.95
C ASN A 99 -49.94 8.44 -5.46
N ALA A 100 -49.97 7.30 -4.77
CA ALA A 100 -50.18 7.23 -3.32
C ALA A 100 -49.05 7.95 -2.56
N ASP A 101 -47.79 7.67 -2.91
CA ASP A 101 -46.63 8.33 -2.31
C ASP A 101 -46.62 9.84 -2.60
N LYS A 102 -46.90 10.25 -3.84
CA LYS A 102 -47.03 11.67 -4.22
C LYS A 102 -48.13 12.37 -3.42
N SER A 103 -49.28 11.70 -3.23
CA SER A 103 -50.39 12.24 -2.44
C SER A 103 -50.01 12.40 -0.97
N ALA A 104 -49.34 11.40 -0.38
CA ALA A 104 -48.84 11.46 0.99
C ALA A 104 -47.81 12.61 1.15
N LEU A 105 -46.86 12.74 0.22
CA LEU A 105 -45.86 13.80 0.25
C LEU A 105 -46.49 15.20 0.15
N THR A 106 -47.35 15.43 -0.84
CA THR A 106 -48.00 16.74 -1.05
C THR A 106 -48.93 17.13 0.11
N THR A 107 -49.47 16.14 0.83
CA THR A 107 -50.29 16.36 2.02
C THR A 107 -49.46 16.74 3.26
N TYR A 108 -48.38 16.00 3.55
CA TYR A 108 -47.69 16.11 4.85
C TYR A 108 -46.40 16.94 4.81
N VAL A 109 -45.62 16.90 3.72
CA VAL A 109 -44.34 17.63 3.63
C VAL A 109 -44.49 19.15 3.87
N PRO A 110 -45.52 19.85 3.36
CA PRO A 110 -45.68 21.29 3.61
C PRO A 110 -45.80 21.66 5.10
N GLN A 111 -46.24 20.73 5.95
CA GLN A 111 -46.46 20.92 7.38
C GLN A 111 -45.18 20.67 8.22
N TYR A 112 -44.20 19.98 7.63
CA TYR A 112 -42.99 19.47 8.31
C TYR A 112 -41.73 19.71 7.48
N LYS A 113 -41.63 20.86 6.79
CA LYS A 113 -40.52 21.16 5.86
C LYS A 113 -39.15 21.02 6.51
N ASP A 114 -38.99 21.44 7.76
CA ASP A 114 -37.71 21.39 8.47
C ASP A 114 -37.26 19.95 8.80
N GLN A 115 -38.22 19.02 8.88
CA GLN A 115 -38.00 17.61 9.19
C GLN A 115 -37.76 16.78 7.92
N VAL A 116 -38.01 17.33 6.73
CA VAL A 116 -37.74 16.65 5.46
C VAL A 116 -36.37 17.06 4.95
N TYR A 117 -35.42 16.15 5.03
CA TYR A 117 -34.07 16.39 4.49
C TYR A 117 -34.08 16.39 2.95
N GLY A 118 -34.83 15.44 2.38
CA GLY A 118 -34.99 15.26 0.94
C GLY A 118 -35.96 14.14 0.61
N VAL A 119 -36.19 13.94 -0.67
CA VAL A 119 -37.05 12.88 -1.22
C VAL A 119 -36.27 12.10 -2.28
N THR A 120 -36.27 10.77 -2.19
CA THR A 120 -35.72 9.90 -3.23
C THR A 120 -36.84 9.20 -3.98
N VAL A 121 -36.89 9.38 -5.30
CA VAL A 121 -37.83 8.70 -6.20
C VAL A 121 -37.12 7.50 -6.78
N GLY A 122 -37.54 6.30 -6.38
CA GLY A 122 -36.83 5.06 -6.67
C GLY A 122 -35.86 4.65 -5.57
N SER A 123 -35.80 3.33 -5.37
CA SER A 123 -34.73 2.62 -4.69
C SER A 123 -34.40 1.44 -5.57
N GLU A 124 -33.24 1.46 -6.24
CA GLU A 124 -32.79 0.40 -7.16
C GLU A 124 -33.74 0.14 -8.35
N ALA A 125 -34.41 1.19 -8.85
CA ALA A 125 -35.32 1.08 -9.99
C ALA A 125 -34.57 0.78 -11.30
N LEU A 126 -33.37 1.33 -11.47
CA LEU A 126 -32.49 1.03 -12.60
C LEU A 126 -31.87 -0.35 -12.46
N TYR A 127 -31.37 -0.70 -11.27
CA TYR A 127 -30.78 -2.02 -11.01
C TYR A 127 -31.78 -3.16 -11.26
N ARG A 128 -33.04 -3.01 -10.82
CA ARG A 128 -34.11 -3.99 -11.10
C ARG A 128 -34.66 -3.95 -12.52
N ASN A 129 -34.21 -3.02 -13.36
CA ASN A 129 -34.77 -2.74 -14.68
C ASN A 129 -36.28 -2.47 -14.67
N SER A 130 -36.83 -1.94 -13.56
CA SER A 130 -38.26 -1.60 -13.48
C SER A 130 -38.58 -0.35 -14.29
N LEU A 131 -37.63 0.58 -14.39
CA LEU A 131 -37.73 1.81 -15.17
C LEU A 131 -36.42 2.10 -15.92
N THR A 132 -36.53 2.74 -17.08
CA THR A 132 -35.36 3.34 -17.73
C THR A 132 -34.97 4.65 -17.04
N ALA A 133 -33.74 5.11 -17.23
CA ALA A 133 -33.25 6.36 -16.64
C ALA A 133 -34.09 7.58 -17.07
N ASP A 134 -34.56 7.65 -18.32
CA ASP A 134 -35.45 8.72 -18.79
C ASP A 134 -36.83 8.67 -18.12
N ALA A 135 -37.41 7.47 -17.96
CA ALA A 135 -38.68 7.30 -17.28
C ALA A 135 -38.58 7.67 -15.80
N LEU A 136 -37.46 7.30 -15.15
CA LEU A 136 -37.18 7.66 -13.76
C LEU A 136 -36.95 9.17 -13.62
N LEU A 137 -36.20 9.80 -14.52
CA LEU A 137 -36.02 11.26 -14.57
C LEU A 137 -37.35 11.99 -14.71
N SER A 138 -38.27 11.49 -15.55
CA SER A 138 -39.61 12.07 -15.69
C SER A 138 -40.37 12.04 -14.36
N LYS A 139 -40.35 10.91 -13.64
CA LYS A 139 -40.98 10.78 -12.31
C LYS A 139 -40.29 11.63 -11.24
N ILE A 140 -38.96 11.76 -11.27
CA ILE A 140 -38.20 12.68 -10.38
C ILE A 140 -38.67 14.13 -10.59
N ASN A 141 -38.77 14.56 -11.86
CA ASN A 141 -39.20 15.91 -12.19
C ASN A 141 -40.65 16.19 -11.78
N ASP A 142 -41.55 15.21 -11.91
CA ASP A 142 -42.93 15.34 -11.45
C ASP A 142 -43.02 15.56 -9.92
N ILE A 143 -42.26 14.81 -9.12
CA ILE A 143 -42.20 15.01 -7.66
C ILE A 143 -41.54 16.36 -7.33
N LYS A 144 -40.47 16.74 -8.04
CA LYS A 144 -39.81 18.04 -7.88
C LYS A 144 -40.75 19.21 -8.16
N SER A 145 -41.63 19.09 -9.17
CA SER A 145 -42.67 20.08 -9.46
C SER A 145 -43.77 20.12 -8.39
N ALA A 146 -44.13 18.97 -7.81
CA ALA A 146 -45.13 18.89 -6.76
C ALA A 146 -44.64 19.44 -5.39
N LEU A 147 -43.33 19.47 -5.16
CA LEU A 147 -42.71 19.86 -3.89
C LEU A 147 -41.63 20.95 -4.08
N PRO A 148 -42.02 22.19 -4.45
CA PRO A 148 -41.06 23.25 -4.69
C PRO A 148 -40.24 23.58 -3.43
N GLY A 149 -38.91 23.64 -3.59
CA GLY A 149 -37.97 23.93 -2.51
C GLY A 149 -37.49 22.72 -1.70
N VAL A 150 -37.95 21.51 -2.02
CA VAL A 150 -37.47 20.26 -1.42
C VAL A 150 -36.38 19.65 -2.31
N LYS A 151 -35.33 19.08 -1.70
CA LYS A 151 -34.32 18.30 -2.42
C LYS A 151 -34.96 17.01 -2.93
N VAL A 152 -34.96 16.79 -4.24
CA VAL A 152 -35.54 15.58 -4.86
C VAL A 152 -34.49 14.91 -5.73
N GLY A 153 -34.35 13.60 -5.56
CA GLY A 153 -33.32 12.79 -6.17
C GLY A 153 -33.74 11.34 -6.35
N THR A 154 -32.77 10.42 -6.44
CA THR A 154 -33.01 8.97 -6.48
C THR A 154 -31.97 8.21 -5.66
N ALA A 155 -32.33 7.01 -5.24
CA ALA A 155 -31.40 6.03 -4.70
C ALA A 155 -31.32 4.83 -5.66
N ASP A 156 -30.11 4.42 -6.03
CA ASP A 156 -29.92 3.24 -6.88
C ASP A 156 -28.60 2.53 -6.55
N SER A 157 -28.37 1.35 -7.12
CA SER A 157 -27.14 0.62 -6.92
C SER A 157 -25.95 1.41 -7.48
N TRP A 158 -24.83 1.42 -6.77
CA TRP A 158 -23.61 2.16 -7.14
C TRP A 158 -23.19 1.91 -8.60
N ASN A 159 -23.32 0.66 -9.06
CA ASN A 159 -22.92 0.26 -10.40
C ASN A 159 -23.76 0.95 -11.50
N LYS A 160 -25.02 1.31 -11.24
CA LYS A 160 -25.87 2.05 -12.20
C LYS A 160 -25.42 3.50 -12.37
N PHE A 161 -24.79 4.06 -11.35
CA PHE A 161 -24.13 5.37 -11.45
C PHE A 161 -22.75 5.26 -12.09
N ALA A 162 -22.03 4.15 -11.91
CA ALA A 162 -20.69 3.95 -12.46
C ALA A 162 -20.69 3.51 -13.94
N ASP A 163 -21.65 2.68 -14.36
CA ASP A 163 -21.69 2.08 -15.71
C ASP A 163 -22.35 2.99 -16.77
N GLY A 164 -22.80 4.17 -16.37
CA GLY A 164 -23.45 5.14 -17.24
C GLY A 164 -24.97 4.96 -17.39
N THR A 165 -25.58 3.95 -16.78
CA THR A 165 -27.03 3.73 -16.86
C THR A 165 -27.82 4.95 -16.33
N ALA A 166 -27.33 5.59 -15.28
CA ALA A 166 -27.97 6.76 -14.66
C ALA A 166 -27.62 8.11 -15.33
N ASP A 167 -26.85 8.13 -16.42
CA ASP A 167 -26.40 9.38 -17.07
C ASP A 167 -27.53 10.33 -17.45
N PRO A 168 -28.69 9.87 -17.97
CA PRO A 168 -29.82 10.76 -18.25
C PRO A 168 -30.29 11.51 -17.00
N ILE A 169 -30.27 10.87 -15.82
CA ILE A 169 -30.69 11.49 -14.56
C ILE A 169 -29.70 12.57 -14.13
N ILE A 170 -28.40 12.28 -14.23
CA ILE A 170 -27.31 13.21 -13.87
C ILE A 170 -27.31 14.43 -14.81
N ASN A 171 -27.37 14.18 -16.13
CA ASN A 171 -27.43 15.22 -17.16
C ASN A 171 -28.76 16.00 -17.13
N GLY A 172 -29.83 15.37 -16.65
CA GLY A 172 -31.14 15.98 -16.41
C GLY A 172 -31.17 16.99 -15.24
N GLY A 173 -30.04 17.21 -14.55
CA GLY A 173 -29.91 18.22 -13.51
C GLY A 173 -30.39 17.77 -12.12
N VAL A 174 -30.43 16.45 -11.88
CA VAL A 174 -30.66 15.90 -10.54
C VAL A 174 -29.35 15.91 -9.77
N THR A 175 -29.32 16.62 -8.63
CA THR A 175 -28.10 16.86 -7.85
C THR A 175 -28.09 16.20 -6.47
N PHE A 176 -29.10 15.40 -6.13
CA PHE A 176 -29.17 14.66 -4.88
C PHE A 176 -29.24 13.16 -5.22
N LEU A 177 -28.16 12.41 -5.01
CA LEU A 177 -28.08 10.99 -5.37
C LEU A 177 -27.56 10.13 -4.22
N LEU A 178 -28.22 8.99 -4.04
CA LEU A 178 -27.89 7.99 -3.04
C LEU A 178 -27.42 6.70 -3.74
N ALA A 179 -26.16 6.31 -3.56
CA ALA A 179 -25.61 5.08 -4.11
C ALA A 179 -25.64 3.95 -3.08
N ASN A 180 -26.46 2.93 -3.32
CA ASN A 180 -26.49 1.71 -2.52
C ASN A 180 -25.23 0.87 -2.82
N ALA A 181 -24.43 0.56 -1.80
CA ALA A 181 -23.14 -0.12 -1.96
C ALA A 181 -22.95 -1.18 -0.87
N PHE A 182 -23.10 -2.45 -1.26
CA PHE A 182 -22.98 -3.61 -0.37
C PHE A 182 -21.80 -4.49 -0.78
N ALA A 183 -20.71 -4.42 0.00
CA ALA A 183 -19.58 -5.33 -0.20
C ALA A 183 -19.93 -6.79 0.16
N PHE A 184 -20.96 -7.00 0.99
CA PHE A 184 -21.46 -8.32 1.37
C PHE A 184 -21.94 -9.12 0.15
N TRP A 185 -22.79 -8.51 -0.70
CA TRP A 185 -23.33 -9.14 -1.91
C TRP A 185 -22.30 -9.37 -3.02
N GLN A 186 -21.09 -8.83 -2.84
CA GLN A 186 -19.93 -9.06 -3.70
C GLN A 186 -18.99 -10.14 -3.14
N GLY A 187 -19.42 -10.86 -2.10
CA GLY A 187 -18.73 -12.02 -1.54
C GLY A 187 -17.40 -11.71 -0.85
N LYS A 188 -17.21 -10.48 -0.40
CA LYS A 188 -15.97 -10.05 0.28
C LYS A 188 -16.03 -10.39 1.77
N ASN A 189 -14.88 -10.65 2.39
CA ASN A 189 -14.84 -10.83 3.86
C ASN A 189 -14.96 -9.46 4.56
N ALA A 190 -15.51 -9.42 5.78
CA ALA A 190 -15.82 -8.19 6.53
C ALA A 190 -14.62 -7.30 6.89
N GLY A 191 -13.38 -7.77 6.67
CA GLY A 191 -12.15 -7.01 6.89
C GLY A 191 -11.77 -6.15 5.68
N ASP A 192 -10.48 -6.17 5.33
CA ASP A 192 -9.91 -5.33 4.25
C ASP A 192 -10.65 -5.50 2.91
N GLY A 193 -11.15 -6.70 2.61
CA GLY A 193 -11.85 -7.00 1.36
C GLY A 193 -13.13 -6.19 1.22
N ALA A 194 -13.96 -6.18 2.28
CA ALA A 194 -15.20 -5.42 2.26
C ALA A 194 -14.98 -3.90 2.35
N GLN A 195 -13.96 -3.46 3.10
CA GLN A 195 -13.59 -2.04 3.14
C GLN A 195 -13.15 -1.55 1.77
N TYR A 196 -12.25 -2.27 1.08
CA TYR A 196 -11.79 -1.90 -0.25
C TYR A 196 -12.96 -1.81 -1.24
N THR A 197 -13.75 -2.87 -1.34
CA THR A 197 -14.87 -2.92 -2.29
C THR A 197 -15.89 -1.82 -2.02
N PHE A 198 -16.27 -1.61 -0.76
CA PHE A 198 -17.20 -0.53 -0.42
C PHE A 198 -16.68 0.87 -0.81
N PHE A 199 -15.38 1.13 -0.60
CA PHE A 199 -14.76 2.39 -1.00
C PHE A 199 -14.63 2.53 -2.51
N ASP A 200 -14.31 1.44 -3.19
CA ASP A 200 -14.17 1.41 -4.64
C ASP A 200 -15.53 1.65 -5.32
N ASP A 201 -16.58 0.95 -4.90
CA ASP A 201 -17.96 1.13 -5.37
C ASP A 201 -18.42 2.60 -5.30
N ALA A 202 -18.25 3.23 -4.14
CA ALA A 202 -18.63 4.61 -3.91
C ALA A 202 -17.78 5.58 -4.76
N GLN A 203 -16.49 5.31 -4.92
CA GLN A 203 -15.58 6.13 -5.74
C GLN A 203 -15.84 5.98 -7.23
N GLN A 204 -16.17 4.80 -7.72
CA GLN A 204 -16.53 4.57 -9.12
C GLN A 204 -17.78 5.38 -9.48
N ALA A 205 -18.84 5.29 -8.65
CA ALA A 205 -20.05 6.08 -8.83
C ALA A 205 -19.76 7.59 -8.79
N LEU A 206 -19.07 8.06 -7.75
CA LEU A 206 -18.76 9.49 -7.57
C LEU A 206 -17.84 10.03 -8.67
N GLY A 207 -16.85 9.23 -9.09
CA GLY A 207 -15.89 9.58 -10.14
C GLY A 207 -16.55 9.72 -11.50
N HIS A 208 -17.49 8.83 -11.85
CA HIS A 208 -18.26 8.95 -13.09
C HIS A 208 -19.16 10.19 -13.08
N ILE A 209 -19.90 10.42 -11.98
CA ILE A 209 -20.73 11.62 -11.80
C ILE A 209 -19.88 12.89 -11.95
N GLN A 210 -18.70 12.94 -11.31
CA GLN A 210 -17.78 14.06 -11.42
C GLN A 210 -17.27 14.25 -12.85
N GLY A 211 -16.99 13.15 -13.57
CA GLY A 211 -16.56 13.18 -14.97
C GLY A 211 -17.59 13.81 -15.91
N LEU A 212 -18.88 13.51 -15.70
CA LEU A 212 -19.97 14.11 -16.48
C LEU A 212 -20.19 15.59 -16.16
N ARG A 213 -20.09 15.96 -14.87
CA ARG A 213 -20.47 17.29 -14.37
C ARG A 213 -19.32 18.30 -14.38
N GLY A 214 -18.07 17.84 -14.33
CA GLY A 214 -16.87 18.66 -14.17
C GLY A 214 -16.64 19.23 -12.76
N SER A 215 -17.70 19.43 -11.97
CA SER A 215 -17.63 19.80 -10.53
C SER A 215 -18.71 19.08 -9.72
N LEU A 216 -18.47 18.93 -8.42
CA LEU A 216 -19.41 18.41 -7.43
C LEU A 216 -19.88 19.48 -6.44
N ASP A 217 -19.55 20.77 -6.64
CA ASP A 217 -19.82 21.84 -5.66
C ASP A 217 -21.32 22.03 -5.34
N ASP A 218 -22.19 21.76 -6.32
CA ASP A 218 -23.65 21.81 -6.19
C ASP A 218 -24.29 20.41 -6.10
N PHE A 219 -23.45 19.37 -5.96
CA PHE A 219 -23.85 17.97 -6.03
C PHE A 219 -23.74 17.31 -4.66
N GLU A 220 -24.83 16.67 -4.24
CA GLU A 220 -24.93 16.03 -2.94
C GLU A 220 -25.03 14.52 -3.11
N PHE A 221 -23.90 13.86 -2.89
CA PHE A 221 -23.74 12.41 -2.98
C PHE A 221 -23.69 11.77 -1.60
N TRP A 222 -24.42 10.67 -1.45
CA TRP A 222 -24.49 9.87 -0.22
C TRP A 222 -24.35 8.39 -0.59
N VAL A 223 -23.77 7.60 0.31
CA VAL A 223 -24.01 6.15 0.29
C VAL A 223 -25.43 5.92 0.81
N GLY A 224 -26.30 5.44 -0.07
CA GLY A 224 -27.73 5.30 0.15
C GLY A 224 -28.09 4.19 1.11
N GLU A 225 -27.40 3.06 1.02
CA GLU A 225 -27.53 1.87 1.87
C GLU A 225 -26.20 1.10 1.86
N THR A 226 -25.82 0.61 3.03
CA THR A 226 -24.72 -0.33 3.20
C THR A 226 -24.84 -1.05 4.54
N GLY A 227 -24.46 -2.33 4.62
CA GLY A 227 -24.78 -3.13 5.80
C GLY A 227 -24.05 -4.45 5.87
N TRP A 228 -24.23 -5.15 6.99
CA TRP A 228 -23.71 -6.50 7.18
C TRP A 228 -24.64 -7.34 8.05
N PRO A 229 -24.97 -8.59 7.67
CA PRO A 229 -25.83 -9.44 8.47
C PRO A 229 -25.16 -9.90 9.77
N THR A 230 -25.93 -9.87 10.85
CA THR A 230 -25.53 -10.25 12.21
C THR A 230 -25.75 -11.75 12.48
N ASP A 231 -25.55 -12.20 13.73
CA ASP A 231 -25.75 -13.60 14.11
C ASP A 231 -27.20 -14.04 13.81
N GLY A 232 -27.33 -15.17 13.09
CA GLY A 232 -28.62 -15.69 12.58
C GLY A 232 -28.84 -15.39 11.10
N GLY A 233 -28.13 -14.42 10.53
CA GLY A 233 -28.16 -14.12 9.10
C GLY A 233 -27.46 -15.16 8.23
N SER A 234 -27.69 -15.05 6.91
CA SER A 234 -27.08 -15.95 5.92
C SER A 234 -25.69 -15.51 5.50
N ASP A 235 -24.81 -16.47 5.21
CA ASP A 235 -23.52 -16.22 4.56
C ASP A 235 -23.68 -15.99 3.05
N TYR A 236 -22.71 -15.28 2.47
CA TYR A 236 -22.59 -15.12 1.02
C TYR A 236 -21.13 -15.27 0.56
N SER A 237 -20.78 -16.45 0.03
CA SER A 237 -19.40 -16.78 -0.34
C SER A 237 -18.42 -16.57 0.84
N ALA A 238 -17.40 -15.70 0.68
CA ALA A 238 -16.46 -15.35 1.76
C ALA A 238 -17.01 -14.27 2.71
N ALA A 239 -18.16 -13.68 2.41
CA ALA A 239 -18.88 -12.79 3.32
C ALA A 239 -19.63 -13.64 4.36
N LYS A 240 -19.13 -13.62 5.59
CA LYS A 240 -19.69 -14.41 6.70
C LYS A 240 -20.58 -13.55 7.56
N ALA A 241 -21.82 -13.99 7.80
CA ALA A 241 -22.70 -13.33 8.76
C ALA A 241 -22.09 -13.43 10.17
N GLY A 242 -22.43 -12.47 11.02
CA GLY A 242 -22.12 -12.57 12.44
C GLY A 242 -21.83 -11.22 13.09
N ASN A 243 -22.10 -11.14 14.39
CA ASN A 243 -21.96 -9.92 15.18
C ASN A 243 -20.55 -9.33 15.11
N SER A 244 -19.51 -10.17 15.17
CA SER A 244 -18.11 -9.72 15.06
C SER A 244 -17.78 -9.17 13.67
N ASN A 245 -18.38 -9.75 12.62
CA ASN A 245 -18.15 -9.33 11.24
C ASN A 245 -18.90 -8.04 10.93
N ALA A 246 -20.14 -7.90 11.40
CA ALA A 246 -20.89 -6.66 11.29
C ALA A 246 -20.23 -5.50 12.05
N GLU A 247 -19.70 -5.76 13.26
CA GLU A 247 -18.91 -4.78 14.00
C GLU A 247 -17.62 -4.39 13.26
N LEU A 248 -16.90 -5.37 12.72
CA LEU A 248 -15.68 -5.13 11.95
C LEU A 248 -15.96 -4.30 10.70
N TYR A 249 -17.03 -4.63 9.96
CA TYR A 249 -17.45 -3.90 8.77
C TYR A 249 -17.87 -2.46 9.10
N PHE A 250 -18.69 -2.28 10.14
CA PHE A 250 -19.11 -0.94 10.58
C PHE A 250 -17.90 -0.07 10.96
N ARG A 251 -16.95 -0.63 11.74
CA ARG A 251 -15.76 0.10 12.17
C ARG A 251 -14.81 0.43 11.03
N ASN A 252 -14.49 -0.56 10.19
CA ASN A 252 -13.43 -0.41 9.19
C ASN A 252 -13.94 0.24 7.89
N SER A 253 -15.22 0.09 7.56
CA SER A 253 -15.80 0.57 6.30
C SER A 253 -16.67 1.81 6.53
N VAL A 254 -17.70 1.71 7.37
CA VAL A 254 -18.70 2.79 7.54
C VAL A 254 -18.08 3.97 8.28
N CYS A 255 -17.43 3.76 9.42
CA CYS A 255 -16.76 4.85 10.14
C CYS A 255 -15.65 5.49 9.31
N ALA A 256 -14.89 4.69 8.55
CA ALA A 256 -13.84 5.22 7.68
C ALA A 256 -14.41 6.09 6.55
N MET A 257 -15.53 5.70 5.94
CA MET A 257 -16.18 6.47 4.88
C MET A 257 -16.74 7.80 5.41
N LEU A 258 -17.30 7.78 6.62
CA LEU A 258 -17.72 8.99 7.33
C LEU A 258 -16.52 9.89 7.67
N ASP A 259 -15.40 9.32 8.12
CA ASP A 259 -14.17 10.07 8.36
C ASP A 259 -13.59 10.68 7.06
N TRP A 260 -13.92 10.09 5.91
CA TRP A 260 -13.60 10.61 4.57
C TRP A 260 -14.55 11.74 4.11
N GLY A 261 -15.53 12.11 4.92
CA GLY A 261 -16.48 13.18 4.64
C GLY A 261 -17.68 12.76 3.78
N VAL A 262 -17.83 11.47 3.48
CA VAL A 262 -18.97 10.95 2.71
C VAL A 262 -20.09 10.56 3.67
N ASN A 263 -21.29 11.04 3.41
CA ASN A 263 -22.46 10.71 4.22
C ASN A 263 -22.92 9.28 3.92
N VAL A 264 -23.32 8.53 4.95
CA VAL A 264 -23.67 7.10 4.83
C VAL A 264 -24.96 6.80 5.57
N PHE A 265 -25.89 6.12 4.90
CA PHE A 265 -27.02 5.46 5.54
C PHE A 265 -26.69 3.98 5.78
N TYR A 266 -26.64 3.57 7.05
CA TYR A 266 -26.46 2.17 7.39
C TYR A 266 -27.77 1.39 7.24
N PHE A 267 -27.69 0.24 6.58
CA PHE A 267 -28.74 -0.75 6.39
C PHE A 267 -28.53 -1.92 7.36
N GLU A 268 -29.26 -2.01 8.46
CA GLU A 268 -30.34 -1.11 8.88
C GLU A 268 -30.38 -0.85 10.39
N ALA A 269 -31.31 0.00 10.84
CA ALA A 269 -31.42 0.36 12.25
C ALA A 269 -31.76 -0.84 13.13
N PHE A 270 -32.79 -1.61 12.76
CA PHE A 270 -33.34 -2.71 13.55
C PHE A 270 -33.56 -3.92 12.67
N ASP A 271 -33.35 -5.11 13.22
CA ASP A 271 -33.76 -6.36 12.56
C ASP A 271 -35.25 -6.30 12.18
N GLU A 272 -35.57 -6.76 10.96
CA GLU A 272 -36.93 -6.78 10.41
C GLU A 272 -37.39 -8.22 10.13
N PRO A 273 -37.89 -8.98 11.13
CA PRO A 273 -38.28 -10.39 11.00
C PRO A 273 -39.38 -10.71 9.97
N TRP A 274 -40.07 -9.67 9.49
CA TRP A 274 -41.16 -9.80 8.53
C TRP A 274 -40.67 -9.81 7.07
N LYS A 275 -39.40 -9.46 6.81
CA LYS A 275 -38.86 -9.34 5.44
C LYS A 275 -38.74 -10.71 4.76
N PRO A 276 -39.06 -10.80 3.46
CA PRO A 276 -38.80 -11.99 2.66
C PRO A 276 -37.29 -12.17 2.43
N ALA A 277 -36.86 -13.36 2.04
CA ALA A 277 -35.47 -13.60 1.65
C ALA A 277 -35.13 -12.86 0.34
N SER A 278 -33.94 -12.28 0.24
CA SER A 278 -33.45 -11.60 -0.98
C SER A 278 -32.40 -12.41 -1.71
N VAL A 279 -32.32 -12.21 -3.02
CA VAL A 279 -31.43 -12.95 -3.93
C VAL A 279 -30.24 -12.07 -4.30
N GLY A 280 -29.02 -12.48 -3.97
CA GLY A 280 -27.80 -11.75 -4.36
C GLY A 280 -27.38 -12.00 -5.82
N ASP A 281 -26.31 -11.33 -6.28
CA ASP A 281 -25.82 -11.39 -7.67
C ASP A 281 -25.47 -12.80 -8.18
N ASN A 282 -25.26 -13.77 -7.29
CA ASN A 282 -25.03 -15.18 -7.61
C ASN A 282 -26.31 -16.02 -7.73
N GLY A 283 -27.49 -15.42 -7.58
CA GLY A 283 -28.79 -16.10 -7.67
C GLY A 283 -29.22 -16.86 -6.40
N ILE A 284 -28.50 -16.72 -5.27
CA ILE A 284 -28.81 -17.41 -4.01
C ILE A 284 -29.64 -16.51 -3.09
N ALA A 285 -30.76 -17.05 -2.60
CA ALA A 285 -31.61 -16.41 -1.60
C ALA A 285 -30.94 -16.44 -0.21
N ALA A 286 -30.94 -15.30 0.48
CA ALA A 286 -30.37 -15.10 1.80
C ALA A 286 -31.39 -14.42 2.73
N ASP A 287 -31.32 -14.80 4.00
CA ASP A 287 -32.18 -14.31 5.07
C ASP A 287 -31.92 -12.81 5.35
N GLU A 288 -32.95 -11.98 5.18
CA GLU A 288 -32.91 -10.53 5.42
C GLU A 288 -33.31 -10.12 6.84
N THR A 289 -33.67 -11.07 7.71
CA THR A 289 -34.23 -10.75 9.02
C THR A 289 -33.20 -10.26 10.05
N HIS A 290 -31.90 -10.33 9.71
CA HIS A 290 -30.78 -10.13 10.65
C HIS A 290 -29.79 -9.01 10.26
N TRP A 291 -30.25 -7.94 9.61
CA TRP A 291 -29.40 -6.83 9.13
C TRP A 291 -29.32 -5.62 10.08
N GLY A 292 -30.02 -5.67 11.21
CA GLY A 292 -30.08 -4.58 12.16
C GLY A 292 -28.78 -4.40 12.94
N ALA A 293 -28.29 -3.16 13.05
CA ALA A 293 -27.27 -2.83 14.05
C ALA A 293 -27.80 -3.01 15.50
N MET A 294 -29.12 -2.97 15.65
CA MET A 294 -29.86 -3.32 16.85
C MET A 294 -30.84 -4.45 16.55
N ASN A 295 -31.20 -5.24 17.55
CA ASN A 295 -32.27 -6.23 17.40
C ASN A 295 -33.65 -5.54 17.30
N ALA A 296 -34.68 -6.33 16.97
CA ALA A 296 -36.07 -5.88 16.87
C ALA A 296 -36.61 -5.18 18.16
N ASP A 297 -36.03 -5.49 19.33
CA ASP A 297 -36.36 -4.87 20.63
C ASP A 297 -35.55 -3.59 20.92
N ARG A 298 -34.82 -3.06 19.94
CA ARG A 298 -33.98 -1.86 20.03
C ARG A 298 -32.75 -2.02 20.93
N ILE A 299 -32.34 -3.26 21.19
CA ILE A 299 -31.15 -3.62 21.95
C ILE A 299 -29.95 -3.72 21.01
N ARG A 300 -28.83 -3.11 21.40
CA ARG A 300 -27.60 -3.06 20.60
C ARG A 300 -26.95 -4.44 20.44
N ARG A 301 -26.54 -4.79 19.22
CA ARG A 301 -25.78 -6.02 18.92
C ARG A 301 -24.26 -5.82 18.87
N ILE A 302 -23.81 -4.60 18.52
CA ILE A 302 -22.40 -4.22 18.41
C ILE A 302 -21.81 -3.86 19.79
N LYS A 303 -20.62 -4.37 20.14
CA LYS A 303 -20.06 -4.30 21.51
C LYS A 303 -19.74 -2.87 22.00
N CYS A 304 -19.69 -2.74 23.32
CA CYS A 304 -19.37 -1.50 24.05
C CYS A 304 -17.85 -1.32 24.23
N ASP A 305 -17.41 -0.26 24.95
CA ASP A 305 -16.01 0.11 25.17
C ASP A 305 -15.21 -0.86 26.07
N GLU A 306 -15.71 -2.08 26.26
CA GLU A 306 -15.11 -3.21 27.00
C GLU A 306 -14.65 -2.91 28.45
N GLY A 307 -15.07 -1.79 29.04
CA GLY A 307 -14.81 -1.47 30.44
C GLY A 307 -15.40 -2.53 31.36
N LYS A 308 -14.59 -3.06 32.29
CA LYS A 308 -15.00 -4.06 33.29
C LYS A 308 -15.13 -3.42 34.69
N PRO A 309 -16.11 -3.83 35.52
CA PRO A 309 -17.10 -4.89 35.32
C PRO A 309 -18.28 -4.50 34.41
N PHE A 310 -18.49 -3.21 34.19
CA PHE A 310 -19.53 -2.66 33.31
C PHE A 310 -18.94 -1.56 32.42
N CYS A 311 -19.46 -1.47 31.20
CA CYS A 311 -18.98 -0.53 30.18
C CYS A 311 -19.14 0.93 30.64
N LYS A 312 -18.22 1.85 30.29
CA LYS A 312 -18.29 3.24 30.83
C LYS A 312 -19.56 3.93 30.38
N ARG A 313 -20.02 3.65 29.16
CA ARG A 313 -21.28 4.19 28.64
C ARG A 313 -22.50 3.66 29.39
N CYS A 314 -22.49 2.39 29.82
CA CYS A 314 -23.58 1.76 30.55
C CYS A 314 -23.71 2.39 31.94
N THR A 315 -22.58 2.55 32.62
CA THR A 315 -22.47 3.20 33.93
C THR A 315 -22.85 4.68 33.86
N ALA A 316 -22.39 5.40 32.84
CA ALA A 316 -22.67 6.83 32.68
C ALA A 316 -24.13 7.13 32.30
N THR A 317 -24.82 6.19 31.65
CA THR A 317 -26.22 6.37 31.20
C THR A 317 -27.26 5.72 32.11
N GLY A 318 -26.84 5.14 33.25
CA GLY A 318 -27.74 4.50 34.20
C GLY A 318 -28.40 3.20 33.70
N ARG A 319 -27.86 2.59 32.63
CA ARG A 319 -28.39 1.36 32.03
C ARG A 319 -27.75 0.13 32.66
N ARG A 320 -28.54 -0.95 32.86
CA ARG A 320 -28.03 -2.25 33.33
C ARG A 320 -27.19 -2.88 32.23
N CYS A 321 -25.93 -3.17 32.53
CA CYS A 321 -25.01 -3.87 31.64
C CYS A 321 -25.10 -5.38 31.93
N ASP A 322 -25.35 -6.18 30.90
CA ASP A 322 -25.48 -7.65 31.04
C ASP A 322 -24.16 -8.36 31.38
N GLY A 323 -23.05 -7.62 31.41
CA GLY A 323 -21.73 -8.11 31.80
C GLY A 323 -21.03 -8.89 30.71
N TYR A 324 -19.81 -9.35 31.02
CA TYR A 324 -19.00 -10.19 30.13
C TYR A 324 -19.00 -11.61 30.65
N ALA A 325 -19.09 -12.59 29.74
CA ALA A 325 -18.85 -14.00 30.11
C ALA A 325 -17.45 -14.15 30.73
N PRO A 326 -17.28 -14.99 31.76
CA PRO A 326 -15.98 -15.17 32.40
C PRO A 326 -14.96 -15.70 31.38
N PRO A 327 -13.71 -15.17 31.35
CA PRO A 327 -12.73 -15.58 30.35
C PRO A 327 -12.28 -17.02 30.59
N GLN A 328 -12.32 -17.86 29.55
CA GLN A 328 -11.44 -19.03 29.50
C GLN A 328 -9.98 -18.51 29.48
N GLN A 329 -9.23 -18.97 30.48
CA GLN A 329 -7.92 -18.44 30.83
C GLN A 329 -6.89 -18.61 29.69
N SER A 330 -6.32 -17.48 29.27
CA SER A 330 -4.99 -17.41 28.66
C SER A 330 -4.24 -16.29 29.38
N LEU A 331 -3.15 -16.66 30.04
CA LEU A 331 -2.26 -15.81 30.83
C LEU A 331 -1.31 -15.00 29.93
N CYS A 332 -0.89 -13.83 30.44
CA CYS A 332 0.16 -12.91 29.97
C CYS A 332 -0.17 -12.03 28.73
N ALA A 333 0.16 -10.74 28.66
CA ALA A 333 0.75 -9.79 29.60
C ALA A 333 0.29 -8.37 29.19
N LYS A 334 0.30 -7.44 30.15
CA LYS A 334 0.04 -6.01 29.93
C LYS A 334 1.22 -5.41 29.17
N ASP A 335 0.97 -4.80 28.02
CA ASP A 335 1.77 -3.68 27.54
C ASP A 335 0.82 -2.52 27.17
N SER A 336 1.01 -1.44 27.92
CA SER A 336 0.33 -0.16 27.78
C SER A 336 1.23 0.77 26.96
N LEU A 337 0.86 1.12 25.73
CA LEU A 337 1.36 2.30 25.00
C LEU A 337 0.26 2.72 24.00
N SER A 338 -0.60 3.68 24.37
CA SER A 338 -0.45 5.14 24.17
C SER A 338 -1.14 5.62 22.89
N MET A 339 -2.19 6.42 23.08
CA MET A 339 -2.96 7.12 22.06
C MET A 339 -2.05 7.92 21.12
N GLN A 340 -2.23 7.79 19.80
CA GLN A 340 -1.69 8.76 18.86
C GLN A 340 -2.63 9.97 18.75
N PRO A 341 -2.12 11.21 18.81
CA PRO A 341 -2.93 12.41 18.63
C PRO A 341 -3.31 12.57 17.15
N SER A 342 -4.56 13.01 16.91
CA SER A 342 -5.05 13.39 15.59
C SER A 342 -4.19 14.52 15.01
N LEU A 343 -3.47 14.26 13.92
CA LEU A 343 -2.73 15.26 13.16
C LEU A 343 -3.71 16.20 12.43
N SER A 344 -4.02 17.35 13.04
CA SER A 344 -4.75 18.43 12.37
C SER A 344 -3.81 19.20 11.43
N LEU A 345 -4.03 19.13 10.11
CA LEU A 345 -3.25 19.88 9.12
C LEU A 345 -3.48 21.39 9.23
N SER A 346 -2.39 22.17 9.33
CA SER A 346 -2.41 23.64 9.37
C SER A 346 -2.97 24.28 8.09
N GLY A 347 -3.55 25.49 8.22
CA GLY A 347 -4.31 26.23 7.19
C GLY A 347 -3.52 26.72 5.96
N SER A 348 -2.24 26.40 5.82
CA SER A 348 -1.41 26.74 4.64
C SER A 348 -1.35 25.62 3.58
N THR A 349 -2.07 24.51 3.75
CA THR A 349 -2.01 23.34 2.86
C THR A 349 -3.16 23.32 1.84
N THR A 350 -2.85 23.09 0.57
CA THR A 350 -3.87 23.00 -0.50
C THR A 350 -4.70 21.70 -0.40
N ASN A 351 -5.92 21.68 -0.94
CA ASN A 351 -6.75 20.46 -0.92
C ASN A 351 -6.08 19.25 -1.60
N LEU A 352 -5.30 19.49 -2.66
CA LEU A 352 -4.53 18.44 -3.33
C LEU A 352 -3.38 17.90 -2.45
N GLU A 353 -2.71 18.77 -1.68
CA GLU A 353 -1.68 18.34 -0.70
C GLU A 353 -2.30 17.58 0.48
N LYS A 354 -3.52 17.95 0.91
CA LYS A 354 -4.26 17.20 1.94
C LYS A 354 -4.64 15.80 1.46
N ARG A 355 -5.19 15.68 0.24
CA ARG A 355 -5.47 14.39 -0.41
C ARG A 355 -4.21 13.55 -0.54
N SER A 356 -3.13 14.18 -1.01
CA SER A 356 -1.81 13.55 -1.14
C SER A 356 -1.30 12.99 0.19
N PHE A 357 -1.42 13.76 1.27
CA PHE A 357 -1.02 13.34 2.62
C PHE A 357 -1.81 12.12 3.09
N GLU A 358 -3.12 12.12 2.91
CA GLU A 358 -3.99 11.00 3.27
C GLU A 358 -3.69 9.76 2.42
N TYR A 359 -3.53 9.93 1.10
CA TYR A 359 -3.14 8.85 0.20
C TYR A 359 -1.76 8.28 0.59
N PHE A 360 -0.82 9.14 0.99
CA PHE A 360 0.47 8.68 1.48
C PHE A 360 0.31 7.81 2.72
N ARG A 361 -0.43 8.28 3.73
CA ARG A 361 -0.62 7.58 5.00
C ARG A 361 -1.33 6.23 4.81
N LEU A 362 -2.35 6.17 3.96
CA LEU A 362 -3.20 4.98 3.81
C LEU A 362 -2.69 3.99 2.75
N ARG A 363 -1.95 4.46 1.74
CA ARG A 363 -1.55 3.63 0.59
C ARG A 363 -0.05 3.65 0.36
N THR A 364 0.57 4.81 0.20
CA THR A 364 2.00 4.88 -0.17
C THR A 364 2.94 4.37 0.91
N ALA A 365 2.78 4.81 2.16
CA ALA A 365 3.63 4.40 3.27
C ALA A 365 3.55 2.90 3.56
N PRO A 366 2.35 2.26 3.62
CA PRO A 366 2.26 0.81 3.73
C PRO A 366 2.90 0.08 2.55
N CYS A 367 2.85 0.60 1.32
CA CYS A 367 3.49 -0.04 0.17
C CYS A 367 5.03 0.04 0.25
N ILE A 368 5.59 1.22 0.56
CA ILE A 368 7.04 1.42 0.63
C ILE A 368 7.66 0.66 1.82
N SER A 369 6.93 0.55 2.93
CA SER A 369 7.39 -0.16 4.13
C SER A 369 7.47 -1.68 3.94
N GLY A 370 6.88 -2.24 2.87
CA GLY A 370 6.95 -3.67 2.59
C GLY A 370 6.35 -4.49 3.74
N SER A 371 6.97 -5.59 4.13
CA SER A 371 6.44 -6.47 5.17
C SER A 371 6.74 -6.03 6.61
N PHE A 372 7.41 -4.88 6.77
CA PHE A 372 7.90 -4.39 8.06
C PHE A 372 7.27 -3.04 8.38
N LYS A 373 7.02 -2.79 9.67
CA LYS A 373 6.69 -1.43 10.13
C LYS A 373 7.97 -0.59 10.09
N ASP A 374 7.87 0.60 9.52
CA ASP A 374 9.02 1.49 9.33
C ASP A 374 8.71 2.88 9.91
N PRO A 375 9.36 3.26 11.04
CA PRO A 375 9.12 4.55 11.69
C PRO A 375 9.37 5.76 10.78
N VAL A 376 10.23 5.62 9.78
CA VAL A 376 10.53 6.70 8.82
C VAL A 376 9.24 7.12 8.11
N TRP A 377 8.47 6.17 7.59
CA TRP A 377 7.28 6.45 6.79
C TRP A 377 6.04 6.67 7.63
N GLU A 378 5.88 5.90 8.71
CA GLU A 378 4.68 5.92 9.55
C GLU A 378 4.69 7.05 10.59
N LYS A 379 5.86 7.62 10.89
CA LYS A 379 6.02 8.66 11.92
C LYS A 379 6.84 9.85 11.43
N LEU A 380 8.11 9.67 11.09
CA LEU A 380 9.04 10.79 10.88
C LEU A 380 8.65 11.67 9.70
N VAL A 381 8.32 11.07 8.55
CA VAL A 381 7.85 11.79 7.36
C VAL A 381 6.52 12.50 7.64
N LEU A 382 5.58 11.86 8.35
CA LEU A 382 4.28 12.46 8.66
C LEU A 382 4.39 13.66 9.61
N GLN A 383 5.32 13.59 10.57
CA GLN A 383 5.64 14.71 11.45
C GLN A 383 6.30 15.84 10.66
N ALA A 384 7.33 15.52 9.87
CA ALA A 384 8.07 16.51 9.07
C ALA A 384 7.21 17.18 7.98
N PHE A 385 6.14 16.53 7.50
CA PHE A 385 5.18 17.13 6.57
C PHE A 385 4.49 18.39 7.12
N GLN A 386 4.23 18.43 8.44
CA GLN A 386 3.58 19.59 9.08
C GLN A 386 4.54 20.77 9.18
N ASP A 387 5.79 20.48 9.51
CA ASP A 387 6.75 21.52 9.91
C ASP A 387 7.63 22.01 8.75
N HIS A 388 7.83 21.17 7.71
CA HIS A 388 8.78 21.46 6.63
C HIS A 388 8.13 21.42 5.24
N GLN A 389 8.12 22.58 4.56
CA GLN A 389 7.55 22.72 3.22
C GLN A 389 8.22 21.82 2.17
N ALA A 390 9.54 21.62 2.24
CA ALA A 390 10.25 20.74 1.30
C ALA A 390 9.75 19.29 1.37
N VAL A 391 9.59 18.75 2.59
CA VAL A 391 9.05 17.41 2.84
C VAL A 391 7.59 17.33 2.39
N ARG A 392 6.79 18.37 2.64
CA ARG A 392 5.41 18.46 2.16
C ARG A 392 5.29 18.31 0.65
N PHE A 393 6.12 19.04 -0.10
CA PHE A 393 6.13 18.97 -1.55
C PHE A 393 6.65 17.61 -2.05
N ALA A 394 7.71 17.07 -1.43
CA ALA A 394 8.28 15.77 -1.79
C ALA A 394 7.28 14.62 -1.57
N LEU A 395 6.61 14.61 -0.41
CA LEU A 395 5.56 13.65 -0.10
C LEU A 395 4.41 13.76 -1.09
N SER A 396 3.95 14.99 -1.36
CA SER A 396 2.80 15.21 -2.24
C SER A 396 3.09 14.78 -3.68
N ALA A 397 4.34 14.99 -4.12
CA ALA A 397 4.80 14.52 -5.42
C ALA A 397 4.76 12.98 -5.51
N LEU A 398 5.33 12.30 -4.52
CA LEU A 398 5.41 10.84 -4.48
C LEU A 398 4.03 10.20 -4.37
N SER A 399 3.17 10.66 -3.47
CA SER A 399 1.84 10.10 -3.25
C SER A 399 0.94 10.29 -4.47
N SER A 400 0.97 11.47 -5.09
CA SER A 400 0.16 11.76 -6.28
C SER A 400 0.64 10.95 -7.48
N LEU A 401 1.95 10.79 -7.65
CA LEU A 401 2.50 9.92 -8.69
C LEU A 401 2.09 8.46 -8.46
N HIS A 402 2.06 8.02 -7.21
CA HIS A 402 1.64 6.66 -6.85
C HIS A 402 0.15 6.46 -7.16
N GLU A 403 -0.70 7.39 -6.75
CA GLU A 403 -2.13 7.40 -7.07
C GLU A 403 -2.37 7.36 -8.58
N GLU A 404 -1.70 8.23 -9.33
CA GLU A 404 -1.82 8.29 -10.80
C GLU A 404 -1.35 6.98 -11.46
N THR A 405 -0.32 6.34 -10.93
CA THR A 405 0.18 5.06 -11.46
C THR A 405 -0.80 3.91 -11.23
N VAL A 406 -1.42 3.86 -10.04
CA VAL A 406 -2.44 2.86 -9.71
C VAL A 406 -3.65 2.99 -10.63
N ILE A 407 -4.17 4.22 -10.80
CA ILE A 407 -5.32 4.50 -11.66
C ILE A 407 -5.02 4.10 -13.11
N ARG A 408 -3.82 4.44 -13.62
CA ARG A 408 -3.42 4.05 -14.98
C ARG A 408 -3.31 2.54 -15.16
N HIS A 409 -2.85 1.82 -14.15
CA HIS A 409 -2.75 0.37 -14.23
C HIS A 409 -4.15 -0.26 -14.35
N ALA A 410 -5.10 0.18 -13.50
CA ALA A 410 -6.49 -0.25 -13.59
C ALA A 410 -7.11 0.11 -14.97
N ALA A 411 -6.88 1.33 -15.45
CA ALA A 411 -7.36 1.75 -16.77
C ALA A 411 -6.80 0.87 -17.91
N LYS A 412 -5.53 0.45 -17.84
CA LYS A 412 -4.91 -0.43 -18.84
C LYS A 412 -5.47 -1.85 -18.81
N SER A 413 -5.76 -2.41 -17.63
CA SER A 413 -6.42 -3.72 -17.53
C SER A 413 -7.82 -3.69 -18.13
N ASP A 414 -8.49 -2.54 -18.06
CA ASP A 414 -9.85 -2.34 -18.57
C ASP A 414 -9.89 -1.83 -20.03
N GLY A 415 -8.74 -1.71 -20.70
CA GLY A 415 -8.65 -1.29 -22.11
C GLY A 415 -8.90 0.20 -22.37
N VAL A 416 -8.83 1.05 -21.34
CA VAL A 416 -9.07 2.50 -21.41
C VAL A 416 -7.77 3.26 -21.73
N ASP A 417 -7.87 4.34 -22.53
CA ASP A 417 -6.73 5.18 -22.90
C ASP A 417 -6.12 5.94 -21.70
N SER A 418 -5.01 5.40 -21.19
CA SER A 418 -4.25 5.93 -20.05
C SER A 418 -3.58 7.29 -20.29
N GLY A 419 -3.57 7.83 -21.52
CA GLY A 419 -2.95 9.12 -21.84
C GLY A 419 -3.67 10.33 -21.24
N ARG A 420 -4.99 10.25 -21.03
CA ARG A 420 -5.80 11.34 -20.48
C ARG A 420 -5.69 11.52 -18.96
N MET A 421 -5.03 10.59 -18.28
CA MET A 421 -4.88 10.58 -16.81
C MET A 421 -3.59 11.25 -16.33
N GLN A 422 -2.77 11.82 -17.23
CA GLN A 422 -1.54 12.52 -16.87
C GLN A 422 -1.82 13.89 -16.27
N THR A 423 -1.59 14.04 -14.97
CA THR A 423 -1.62 15.35 -14.32
C THR A 423 -0.21 15.94 -14.27
N THR A 424 -0.09 17.27 -14.31
CA THR A 424 1.21 17.95 -14.13
C THR A 424 1.58 18.10 -12.65
N PHE A 425 0.66 17.78 -11.73
CA PHE A 425 0.79 18.02 -10.30
C PHE A 425 1.98 17.30 -9.66
N PRO A 426 2.22 15.98 -9.87
CA PRO A 426 3.36 15.29 -9.26
C PRO A 426 4.70 15.94 -9.62
N THR A 427 4.91 16.24 -10.91
CA THR A 427 6.15 16.85 -11.42
C THR A 427 6.35 18.29 -10.93
N GLN A 428 5.26 19.06 -10.81
CA GLN A 428 5.31 20.41 -10.24
C GLN A 428 5.69 20.38 -8.76
N GLN A 429 5.07 19.48 -7.98
CA GLN A 429 5.39 19.33 -6.56
C GLN A 429 6.81 18.83 -6.36
N TYR A 430 7.28 17.90 -7.19
CA TYR A 430 8.66 17.45 -7.16
C TYR A 430 9.65 18.59 -7.44
N SER A 431 9.37 19.44 -8.42
CA SER A 431 10.21 20.62 -8.71
C SER A 431 10.26 21.60 -7.53
N LYS A 432 9.13 21.81 -6.84
CA LYS A 432 9.09 22.62 -5.61
C LYS A 432 9.87 21.97 -4.47
N ALA A 433 9.82 20.65 -4.34
CA ALA A 433 10.59 19.89 -3.35
C ALA A 433 12.10 20.07 -3.56
N LEU A 434 12.60 19.95 -4.80
CA LEU A 434 14.01 20.17 -5.13
C LEU A 434 14.46 21.61 -4.81
N ASN A 435 13.63 22.61 -5.12
CA ASN A 435 13.92 24.01 -4.76
C ASN A 435 13.93 24.21 -3.23
N GLY A 436 12.99 23.59 -2.51
CA GLY A 436 12.95 23.61 -1.06
C GLY A 436 14.20 22.95 -0.44
N LEU A 437 14.61 21.80 -0.97
CA LEU A 437 15.81 21.09 -0.55
C LEU A 437 17.07 21.95 -0.76
N ARG A 438 17.19 22.59 -1.93
CA ARG A 438 18.26 23.55 -2.20
C ARG A 438 18.27 24.70 -1.22
N SER A 439 17.10 25.23 -0.86
CA SER A 439 16.98 26.30 0.13
C SER A 439 17.39 25.85 1.54
N LEU A 440 17.12 24.61 1.94
CA LEU A 440 17.56 24.05 3.22
C LEU A 440 19.09 23.91 3.25
N LEU A 441 19.68 23.42 2.17
CA LEU A 441 21.13 23.21 2.05
C LEU A 441 21.93 24.52 1.98
N SER A 442 21.32 25.62 1.54
CA SER A 442 21.95 26.95 1.54
C SER A 442 22.03 27.59 2.94
N GLN A 443 21.38 27.02 3.96
CA GLN A 443 21.43 27.56 5.32
C GLN A 443 22.80 27.29 5.95
N PRO A 444 23.29 28.17 6.85
CA PRO A 444 24.57 27.96 7.54
C PRO A 444 24.63 26.66 8.35
N THR A 445 23.48 26.21 8.86
CA THR A 445 23.31 24.96 9.61
C THR A 445 22.09 24.21 9.08
N PRO A 446 22.24 23.39 8.03
CA PRO A 446 21.11 22.66 7.45
C PRO A 446 20.52 21.63 8.43
N PRO A 447 19.18 21.53 8.57
CA PRO A 447 18.55 20.50 9.39
C PRO A 447 18.67 19.13 8.72
N LEU A 448 19.73 18.38 9.06
CA LEU A 448 20.16 17.22 8.29
C LEU A 448 19.12 16.09 8.25
N ASN A 449 18.43 15.80 9.36
CA ASN A 449 17.34 14.81 9.38
C ASN A 449 16.24 15.14 8.35
N VAL A 450 15.85 16.41 8.22
CA VAL A 450 14.81 16.87 7.26
C VAL A 450 15.30 16.75 5.82
N VAL A 451 16.56 17.13 5.58
CA VAL A 451 17.21 17.00 4.27
C VAL A 451 17.23 15.54 3.84
N LEU A 452 17.62 14.62 4.72
CA LEU A 452 17.68 13.19 4.44
C LEU A 452 16.29 12.57 4.20
N LEU A 453 15.27 12.93 4.98
CA LEU A 453 13.88 12.52 4.73
C LEU A 453 13.39 12.99 3.35
N CYS A 454 13.71 14.23 2.99
CA CYS A 454 13.37 14.76 1.66
C CYS A 454 14.10 14.00 0.56
N SER A 455 15.39 13.68 0.73
CA SER A 455 16.15 12.86 -0.22
C SER A 455 15.57 11.46 -0.39
N LEU A 456 15.18 10.79 0.71
CA LEU A 456 14.51 9.48 0.66
C LEU A 456 13.20 9.53 -0.13
N LEU A 457 12.35 10.54 0.10
CA LEU A 457 11.12 10.74 -0.67
C LEU A 457 11.42 10.99 -2.16
N CYS A 458 12.46 11.77 -2.48
CA CYS A 458 12.90 12.00 -3.85
C CYS A 458 13.41 10.71 -4.53
N VAL A 459 14.14 9.86 -3.82
CA VAL A 459 14.59 8.55 -4.33
C VAL A 459 13.38 7.71 -4.75
N HIS A 460 12.36 7.61 -3.89
CA HIS A 460 11.15 6.84 -4.22
C HIS A 460 10.35 7.47 -5.36
N PHE A 461 10.31 8.81 -5.45
CA PHE A 461 9.67 9.48 -6.58
C PHE A 461 10.37 9.16 -7.90
N GLU A 462 11.71 9.20 -7.91
CA GLU A 462 12.54 8.89 -9.07
C GLU A 462 12.42 7.41 -9.46
N ALA A 463 12.46 6.50 -8.49
CA ALA A 463 12.24 5.07 -8.71
C ALA A 463 10.85 4.77 -9.29
N LEU A 464 9.79 5.36 -8.73
CA LEU A 464 8.43 5.21 -9.23
C LEU A 464 8.26 5.80 -10.65
N SER A 465 9.04 6.83 -10.96
CA SER A 465 9.13 7.43 -12.30
C SER A 465 9.98 6.61 -13.29
N GLU A 466 10.56 5.46 -12.88
CA GLU A 466 11.49 4.64 -13.67
C GLU A 466 12.78 5.39 -14.07
N ARG A 467 13.23 6.31 -13.21
CA ARG A 467 14.44 7.12 -13.39
C ARG A 467 15.47 6.80 -12.31
N PHE A 468 16.19 5.69 -12.49
CA PHE A 468 17.13 5.17 -11.50
C PHE A 468 18.40 6.01 -11.36
N ALA A 469 18.82 6.69 -12.43
CA ALA A 469 19.95 7.62 -12.41
C ALA A 469 19.79 8.77 -11.41
N PRO A 470 18.73 9.60 -11.52
CA PRO A 470 18.43 10.59 -10.49
C PRO A 470 18.26 10.02 -9.09
N ALA A 471 17.67 8.84 -8.94
CA ALA A 471 17.51 8.18 -7.63
C ALA A 471 18.87 7.93 -6.97
N LEU A 472 19.83 7.36 -7.70
CA LEU A 472 21.20 7.16 -7.22
C LEU A 472 21.92 8.46 -6.92
N VAL A 473 21.71 9.49 -7.73
CA VAL A 473 22.27 10.82 -7.45
C VAL A 473 21.78 11.34 -6.08
N HIS A 474 20.50 11.18 -5.72
CA HIS A 474 20.01 11.57 -4.39
C HIS A 474 20.67 10.80 -3.25
N ILE A 475 20.93 9.51 -3.45
CA ILE A 475 21.61 8.64 -2.47
C ILE A 475 23.05 9.09 -2.27
N GLU A 476 23.81 9.28 -3.36
CA GLU A 476 25.19 9.75 -3.31
C GLU A 476 25.32 11.11 -2.62
N HIS A 477 24.42 12.05 -2.93
CA HIS A 477 24.42 13.35 -2.26
C HIS A 477 24.07 13.24 -0.78
N ALA A 478 23.16 12.34 -0.38
CA ALA A 478 22.86 12.10 1.02
C ALA A 478 24.07 11.55 1.78
N ILE A 479 24.81 10.60 1.20
CA ILE A 479 26.05 10.04 1.78
C ILE A 479 27.12 11.12 1.89
N LEU A 480 27.36 11.90 0.83
CA LEU A 480 28.32 13.01 0.85
C LEU A 480 28.00 14.07 1.92
N LEU A 481 26.72 14.29 2.22
CA LEU A 481 26.29 15.20 3.28
C LEU A 481 26.54 14.63 4.68
N LEU A 482 26.41 13.31 4.86
CA LEU A 482 26.73 12.64 6.12
C LEU A 482 28.24 12.72 6.39
N ASP A 483 29.07 12.42 5.40
CA ASP A 483 30.54 12.41 5.55
C ASP A 483 31.13 13.79 5.86
N ARG A 484 30.56 14.84 5.26
CA ARG A 484 30.99 16.24 5.48
C ARG A 484 30.57 16.80 6.84
N ASN A 485 29.53 16.24 7.46
CA ASN A 485 28.94 16.74 8.71
C ASN A 485 29.25 15.80 9.87
N SER A 486 30.54 15.53 10.13
CA SER A 486 30.97 14.56 11.14
C SER A 486 30.50 14.90 12.58
N LYS A 487 30.01 16.13 12.85
CA LYS A 487 29.08 16.52 13.95
C LYS A 487 28.33 17.82 13.54
N PRO A 488 26.97 17.88 13.44
CA PRO A 488 26.10 18.31 14.56
C PRO A 488 24.64 17.75 14.55
N GLU A 489 23.95 17.83 15.70
CA GLU A 489 22.66 17.15 16.05
C GLU A 489 22.67 15.60 16.01
N PRO A 490 21.99 14.91 16.94
CA PRO A 490 21.83 13.47 16.84
C PRO A 490 21.00 13.12 15.60
N LEU A 491 21.66 12.52 14.61
CA LEU A 491 21.01 11.92 13.45
C LEU A 491 20.07 10.81 13.92
N ASP A 492 18.88 10.75 13.34
CA ASP A 492 17.91 9.71 13.65
C ASP A 492 18.38 8.38 13.04
N GLU A 493 18.53 7.36 13.89
CA GLU A 493 19.03 6.04 13.51
C GLU A 493 18.13 5.36 12.46
N ASP A 494 16.81 5.58 12.52
CA ASP A 494 15.87 4.98 11.58
C ASP A 494 16.06 5.57 10.16
N ILE A 495 16.40 6.86 10.06
CA ILE A 495 16.74 7.51 8.78
C ILE A 495 18.01 6.91 8.21
N ILE A 496 19.05 6.71 9.03
CA ILE A 496 20.32 6.11 8.60
C ILE A 496 20.11 4.68 8.11
N ARG A 497 19.32 3.88 8.83
CA ARG A 497 18.97 2.51 8.42
C ARG A 497 18.15 2.49 7.13
N ALA A 498 17.21 3.42 6.95
CA ALA A 498 16.46 3.53 5.70
C ALA A 498 17.38 3.89 4.51
N LEU A 499 18.30 4.83 4.69
CA LEU A 499 19.27 5.21 3.66
C LEU A 499 20.22 4.04 3.32
N MET A 500 20.67 3.28 4.32
CA MET A 500 21.48 2.08 4.12
C MET A 500 20.77 1.02 3.25
N ARG A 501 19.47 0.77 3.49
CA ARG A 501 18.68 -0.15 2.66
C ARG A 501 18.62 0.31 1.20
N VAL A 502 18.40 1.61 0.98
CA VAL A 502 18.38 2.20 -0.36
C VAL A 502 19.76 2.13 -1.04
N ASP A 503 20.84 2.41 -0.30
CA ASP A 503 22.23 2.34 -0.76
C ASP A 503 22.63 0.91 -1.19
N LEU A 504 22.15 -0.08 -0.44
CA LEU A 504 22.32 -1.50 -0.76
C LEU A 504 21.65 -1.87 -2.08
N GLN A 505 20.41 -1.44 -2.30
CA GLN A 505 19.74 -1.71 -3.58
C GLN A 505 20.51 -1.08 -4.75
N GLY A 506 21.10 0.10 -4.58
CA GLY A 506 21.97 0.72 -5.57
C GLY A 506 23.22 -0.11 -5.91
N SER A 507 23.82 -0.75 -4.90
CA SER A 507 25.02 -1.59 -5.03
C SER A 507 24.73 -2.98 -5.60
N GLN A 508 23.48 -3.44 -5.45
CA GLN A 508 22.99 -4.64 -6.12
C GLN A 508 22.63 -4.36 -7.59
N TYR A 509 22.11 -3.16 -7.88
CA TYR A 509 21.77 -2.74 -9.24
C TYR A 509 23.03 -2.45 -10.07
N ILE A 510 24.05 -1.85 -9.45
CA ILE A 510 25.35 -1.56 -10.06
C ILE A 510 26.41 -2.46 -9.43
N ASP A 511 26.71 -3.55 -10.13
CA ASP A 511 27.60 -4.63 -9.69
C ASP A 511 29.07 -4.20 -9.39
N THR A 512 29.45 -2.92 -9.51
CA THR A 512 30.76 -2.42 -9.06
C THR A 512 30.72 -1.41 -7.94
N ARG A 513 29.52 -0.97 -7.58
CA ARG A 513 29.39 0.14 -6.66
C ARG A 513 29.64 -0.37 -5.25
N ILE A 514 30.69 0.17 -4.62
CA ILE A 514 30.93 -0.01 -3.18
C ILE A 514 29.82 0.74 -2.45
N PRO A 515 29.09 0.12 -1.50
CA PRO A 515 28.10 0.81 -0.68
C PRO A 515 28.75 1.96 0.09
N GLY A 516 28.20 3.17 0.00
CA GLY A 516 28.75 4.34 0.68
C GLY A 516 28.37 4.41 2.16
N MET A 517 27.35 3.65 2.59
CA MET A 517 26.93 3.58 3.99
C MET A 517 27.71 2.54 4.82
N SER A 518 28.73 1.87 4.26
CA SER A 518 29.45 0.77 4.94
C SER A 518 30.16 1.20 6.23
N ALA A 519 30.69 2.42 6.29
CA ALA A 519 31.30 2.99 7.50
C ALA A 519 30.27 3.15 8.63
N TYR A 520 29.03 3.52 8.31
CA TYR A 520 27.94 3.62 9.29
C TYR A 520 27.47 2.23 9.73
N ALA A 521 27.45 1.25 8.82
CA ALA A 521 27.14 -0.15 9.15
C ALA A 521 28.14 -0.77 10.13
N ALA A 522 29.41 -0.32 10.14
CA ALA A 522 30.39 -0.75 11.13
C ALA A 522 30.08 -0.27 12.56
N ALA A 523 29.28 0.78 12.71
CA ALA A 523 28.88 1.32 14.01
C ALA A 523 27.69 0.58 14.65
N PHE A 524 27.01 -0.29 13.91
CA PHE A 524 25.82 -1.01 14.38
C PHE A 524 26.06 -2.53 14.38
N ASP A 525 25.32 -3.25 15.23
CA ASP A 525 25.10 -4.70 15.10
C ASP A 525 26.37 -5.57 14.96
N ASN A 526 27.45 -5.19 15.64
CA ASN A 526 28.75 -5.88 15.57
C ASN A 526 28.70 -7.30 16.15
N ASP A 527 28.02 -7.46 17.29
CA ASP A 527 27.96 -8.73 18.00
C ASP A 527 26.87 -9.64 17.44
N LEU A 528 27.02 -10.96 17.62
CA LEU A 528 25.94 -11.90 17.32
C LEU A 528 24.89 -11.82 18.43
N PRO A 529 23.62 -11.45 18.15
CA PRO A 529 22.59 -11.49 19.16
C PRO A 529 22.29 -12.94 19.53
N THR A 530 22.01 -13.20 20.81
CA THR A 530 21.54 -14.51 21.27
C THR A 530 20.17 -14.85 20.73
N ALA A 531 19.36 -13.84 20.41
CA ALA A 531 18.00 -13.98 19.91
C ALA A 531 17.51 -12.65 19.32
N PHE A 532 16.77 -12.70 18.21
CA PHE A 532 16.05 -11.50 17.74
C PHE A 532 14.90 -11.16 18.68
N THR A 533 14.71 -9.86 18.93
CA THR A 533 13.69 -9.33 19.85
C THR A 533 12.44 -8.83 19.13
N SER A 534 12.57 -8.47 17.85
CA SER A 534 11.50 -7.99 17.00
C SER A 534 11.80 -8.23 15.52
N LEU A 535 10.77 -8.12 14.66
CA LEU A 535 10.91 -8.12 13.21
C LEU A 535 11.89 -7.04 12.71
N ALA A 536 11.81 -5.84 13.30
CA ALA A 536 12.70 -4.73 12.95
C ALA A 536 14.16 -5.02 13.32
N HIS A 537 14.41 -5.64 14.47
CA HIS A 537 15.75 -6.06 14.86
C HIS A 537 16.34 -7.06 13.86
N ALA A 538 15.58 -8.09 13.46
CA ALA A 538 16.03 -9.05 12.45
C ALA A 538 16.35 -8.37 11.10
N ARG A 539 15.44 -7.52 10.61
CA ARG A 539 15.61 -6.77 9.35
C ARG A 539 16.86 -5.89 9.38
N ASN A 540 17.02 -5.08 10.42
CA ASN A 540 18.14 -4.14 10.55
C ASN A 540 19.48 -4.88 10.61
N TYR A 541 19.54 -5.96 11.39
CA TYR A 541 20.74 -6.80 11.48
C TYR A 541 21.12 -7.39 10.12
N CYS A 542 20.14 -7.91 9.36
CA CYS A 542 20.38 -8.40 7.99
C CYS A 542 20.95 -7.29 7.09
N SER A 543 20.37 -6.08 7.08
CA SER A 543 20.84 -4.97 6.26
C SER A 543 22.27 -4.53 6.63
N THR A 544 22.58 -4.46 7.93
CA THR A 544 23.92 -4.09 8.40
C THR A 544 24.98 -5.07 7.88
N TRP A 545 24.73 -6.37 7.98
CA TRP A 545 25.66 -7.39 7.50
C TRP A 545 25.71 -7.49 5.99
N LEU A 546 24.60 -7.21 5.31
CA LEU A 546 24.57 -7.11 3.85
C LEU A 546 25.46 -5.98 3.34
N SER A 547 25.47 -4.83 4.04
CA SER A 547 26.35 -3.71 3.70
C SER A 547 27.83 -4.10 3.80
N ARG A 548 28.20 -4.87 4.84
CA ARG A 548 29.55 -5.41 5.01
C ARG A 548 29.93 -6.40 3.92
N LEU A 549 29.01 -7.29 3.54
CA LEU A 549 29.24 -8.24 2.45
C LEU A 549 29.53 -7.51 1.14
N PHE A 550 28.68 -6.56 0.74
CA PHE A 550 28.90 -5.82 -0.51
C PHE A 550 30.16 -4.94 -0.45
N HIS A 551 30.49 -4.36 0.71
CA HIS A 551 31.76 -3.65 0.88
C HIS A 551 32.96 -4.58 0.68
N PHE A 552 32.96 -5.77 1.30
CA PHE A 552 34.00 -6.79 1.11
C PHE A 552 34.10 -7.26 -0.34
N MET A 553 32.97 -7.57 -0.97
CA MET A 553 32.92 -8.05 -2.35
C MET A 553 33.54 -7.02 -3.30
N ARG A 554 33.09 -5.76 -3.23
CA ARG A 554 33.51 -4.71 -4.17
C ARG A 554 34.88 -4.12 -3.84
N GLY A 555 35.24 -4.04 -2.56
CA GLY A 555 36.50 -3.46 -2.09
C GLY A 555 37.68 -4.43 -2.10
N THR A 556 37.42 -5.74 -1.98
CA THR A 556 38.47 -6.76 -1.83
C THR A 556 38.27 -7.92 -2.81
N SER A 557 37.11 -8.57 -2.77
CA SER A 557 36.90 -9.84 -3.46
C SER A 557 36.99 -9.76 -4.99
N ASP A 558 36.43 -8.70 -5.57
CA ASP A 558 36.35 -8.50 -7.02
C ASP A 558 37.72 -8.40 -7.68
N ALA A 559 38.75 -7.95 -6.94
CA ALA A 559 40.13 -7.93 -7.44
C ALA A 559 40.65 -9.36 -7.71
N TYR A 560 40.38 -10.29 -6.79
CA TYR A 560 40.79 -11.69 -6.94
C TYR A 560 39.89 -12.46 -7.90
N LYS A 561 38.60 -12.13 -7.92
CA LYS A 561 37.63 -12.82 -8.79
C LYS A 561 37.80 -12.46 -10.27
N PHE A 562 37.99 -11.18 -10.57
CA PHE A 562 37.93 -10.68 -11.96
C PHE A 562 39.27 -10.26 -12.56
N ARG A 563 40.24 -9.86 -11.73
CA ARG A 563 41.51 -9.28 -12.20
C ARG A 563 42.67 -10.27 -12.11
N ASP A 564 42.99 -10.74 -10.91
CA ASP A 564 44.12 -11.64 -10.66
C ASP A 564 43.64 -12.90 -9.92
N PRO A 565 43.08 -13.90 -10.66
CA PRO A 565 42.62 -15.15 -10.06
C PRO A 565 43.79 -15.91 -9.45
N GLY A 566 43.72 -16.17 -8.14
CA GLY A 566 44.78 -16.84 -7.39
C GLY A 566 45.42 -15.95 -6.35
N ASP A 567 46.41 -16.49 -5.61
CA ASP A 567 47.22 -15.78 -4.61
C ASP A 567 46.43 -14.94 -3.59
N VAL A 568 45.23 -15.42 -3.23
CA VAL A 568 44.32 -14.76 -2.29
C VAL A 568 44.91 -14.83 -0.88
N PRO A 569 45.06 -13.69 -0.17
CA PRO A 569 45.55 -13.66 1.21
C PRO A 569 44.65 -14.46 2.15
N ILE A 570 45.25 -15.03 3.19
CA ILE A 570 44.52 -15.84 4.18
C ILE A 570 43.48 -15.01 4.93
N GLU A 571 43.74 -13.72 5.11
CA GLU A 571 42.85 -12.75 5.75
C GLU A 571 41.56 -12.56 4.94
N ALA A 572 41.66 -12.53 3.60
CA ALA A 572 40.50 -12.43 2.73
C ALA A 572 39.62 -13.70 2.82
N TYR A 573 40.25 -14.89 2.85
CA TYR A 573 39.51 -16.14 3.07
C TYR A 573 38.84 -16.18 4.45
N ALA A 574 39.52 -15.73 5.49
CA ALA A 574 38.96 -15.65 6.83
C ALA A 574 37.76 -14.70 6.87
N ALA A 575 37.85 -13.52 6.25
CA ALA A 575 36.74 -12.57 6.14
C ALA A 575 35.54 -13.16 5.39
N ALA A 576 35.76 -13.82 4.25
CA ALA A 576 34.70 -14.49 3.49
C ALA A 576 34.00 -15.60 4.31
N GLN A 577 34.76 -16.40 5.06
CA GLN A 577 34.22 -17.44 5.94
C GLN A 577 33.44 -16.85 7.12
N GLN A 578 33.92 -15.77 7.74
CA GLN A 578 33.21 -15.08 8.81
C GLN A 578 31.87 -14.52 8.33
N LEU A 579 31.84 -13.89 7.16
CA LEU A 579 30.62 -13.40 6.53
C LEU A 579 29.65 -14.55 6.24
N GLN A 580 30.12 -15.63 5.63
CA GLN A 580 29.31 -16.82 5.35
C GLN A 580 28.70 -17.38 6.63
N GLN A 581 29.51 -17.61 7.66
CA GLN A 581 29.06 -18.15 8.94
C GLN A 581 28.03 -17.24 9.58
N ARG A 582 28.23 -15.91 9.49
CA ARG A 582 27.28 -14.95 10.03
C ARG A 582 25.91 -15.04 9.37
N PHE A 583 25.84 -15.17 8.04
CA PHE A 583 24.56 -15.32 7.35
C PHE A 583 23.86 -16.65 7.65
N ILE A 584 24.62 -17.72 7.90
CA ILE A 584 24.07 -18.99 8.40
C ILE A 584 23.47 -18.79 9.80
N ASP A 585 24.17 -18.11 10.69
CA ASP A 585 23.68 -17.80 12.03
C ASP A 585 22.43 -16.90 11.99
N ILE A 586 22.38 -15.94 11.07
CA ILE A 586 21.21 -15.08 10.83
C ILE A 586 19.99 -15.91 10.41
N ASP A 587 20.12 -16.79 9.41
CA ASP A 587 19.00 -17.65 8.98
C ASP A 587 18.48 -18.51 10.14
N ARG A 588 19.40 -19.10 10.93
CA ARG A 588 19.04 -19.86 12.13
C ARG A 588 18.27 -19.00 13.13
N LEU A 589 18.79 -17.81 13.48
CA LEU A 589 18.16 -16.93 14.47
C LEU A 589 16.78 -16.42 13.99
N ILE A 590 16.60 -16.20 12.68
CA ILE A 590 15.29 -15.86 12.11
C ILE A 590 14.34 -17.07 12.25
N LEU A 591 14.81 -18.28 11.93
CA LEU A 591 14.00 -19.50 12.08
C LEU A 591 13.58 -19.71 13.54
N GLU A 592 14.50 -19.61 14.48
CA GLU A 592 14.22 -19.70 15.92
C GLU A 592 13.23 -18.62 16.37
N PHE A 593 13.38 -17.39 15.87
CA PHE A 593 12.43 -16.31 16.14
C PHE A 593 11.02 -16.67 15.63
N THR A 594 10.89 -17.18 14.40
CA THR A 594 9.58 -17.59 13.83
C THR A 594 8.94 -18.76 14.57
N GLN A 595 9.72 -19.62 15.22
CA GLN A 595 9.22 -20.80 15.92
C GLN A 595 8.80 -20.52 17.37
N ARG A 596 8.93 -19.28 17.86
CA ARG A 596 8.58 -18.93 19.24
C ARG A 596 7.07 -19.09 19.47
N PRO A 597 6.62 -19.91 20.44
CA PRO A 597 5.19 -20.16 20.68
C PRO A 597 4.38 -18.91 21.07
N THR A 598 5.04 -17.90 21.63
CA THR A 598 4.42 -16.64 22.08
C THR A 598 4.29 -15.61 20.97
N LEU A 599 4.96 -15.81 19.83
CA LEU A 599 4.98 -14.85 18.73
C LEU A 599 3.72 -15.00 17.87
N ARG A 600 2.97 -13.91 17.70
CA ARG A 600 1.82 -13.85 16.80
C ARG A 600 2.16 -12.93 15.63
N LEU A 601 2.42 -13.54 14.48
CA LEU A 601 2.71 -12.82 13.24
C LEU A 601 1.48 -12.78 12.35
N THR A 602 1.28 -11.65 11.68
CA THR A 602 0.40 -11.60 10.51
C THR A 602 1.03 -12.39 9.36
N ILE A 603 0.22 -12.81 8.37
CA ILE A 603 0.73 -13.48 7.15
C ILE A 603 1.81 -12.62 6.48
N ARG A 604 1.62 -11.30 6.46
CA ARG A 604 2.58 -10.34 5.89
C ARG A 604 3.92 -10.34 6.63
N GLU A 605 3.90 -10.30 7.96
CA GLU A 605 5.13 -10.34 8.76
C GLU A 605 5.85 -11.69 8.62
N GLN A 606 5.10 -12.79 8.52
CA GLN A 606 5.64 -14.11 8.23
C GLN A 606 6.31 -14.18 6.85
N ASN A 607 5.71 -13.57 5.84
CA ASN A 607 6.30 -13.44 4.50
C ASN A 607 7.58 -12.59 4.55
N GLY A 608 7.58 -11.48 5.29
CA GLY A 608 8.77 -10.65 5.50
C GLY A 608 9.94 -11.42 6.11
N LEU A 609 9.70 -12.22 7.16
CA LEU A 609 10.73 -13.07 7.74
C LEU A 609 11.19 -14.16 6.78
N SER A 610 10.27 -14.75 6.01
CA SER A 610 10.61 -15.74 4.98
C SER A 610 11.53 -15.13 3.92
N MET A 611 11.25 -13.90 3.47
CA MET A 611 12.11 -13.17 2.55
C MET A 611 13.51 -12.91 3.13
N LEU A 612 13.61 -12.51 4.42
CA LEU A 612 14.91 -12.33 5.08
C LEU A 612 15.71 -13.64 5.16
N ARG A 613 15.04 -14.79 5.33
CA ARG A 613 15.69 -16.10 5.29
C ARG A 613 16.22 -16.44 3.91
N ALA A 614 15.42 -16.24 2.86
CA ALA A 614 15.88 -16.43 1.48
C ALA A 614 17.09 -15.54 1.19
N ARG A 615 17.07 -14.28 1.65
CA ARG A 615 18.18 -13.33 1.53
C ARG A 615 19.44 -13.82 2.25
N ALA A 616 19.33 -14.20 3.53
CA ALA A 616 20.47 -14.71 4.30
C ALA A 616 21.10 -15.94 3.64
N LYS A 617 20.29 -16.82 3.04
CA LYS A 617 20.80 -17.97 2.27
C LYS A 617 21.56 -17.54 1.02
N VAL A 618 21.02 -16.62 0.22
CA VAL A 618 21.72 -16.05 -0.94
C VAL A 618 23.05 -15.44 -0.52
N ASP A 619 23.05 -14.63 0.55
CA ASP A 619 24.24 -13.93 1.03
C ASP A 619 25.29 -14.88 1.61
N SER A 620 24.87 -16.00 2.20
CA SER A 620 25.79 -17.07 2.61
C SER A 620 26.51 -17.70 1.42
N ILE A 621 25.80 -17.95 0.31
CA ILE A 621 26.39 -18.50 -0.92
C ILE A 621 27.32 -17.46 -1.55
N LEU A 622 26.89 -16.19 -1.65
CA LEU A 622 27.71 -15.10 -2.17
C LEU A 622 29.01 -14.94 -1.40
N SER A 623 28.94 -14.94 -0.07
CA SER A 623 30.13 -14.86 0.81
C SER A 623 31.09 -16.02 0.54
N ALA A 624 30.57 -17.24 0.44
CA ALA A 624 31.38 -18.42 0.22
C ALA A 624 32.03 -18.49 -1.16
N ALA A 625 31.34 -17.97 -2.19
CA ALA A 625 31.79 -17.94 -3.58
C ALA A 625 32.51 -16.64 -3.96
N ALA A 626 32.69 -15.72 -3.01
CA ALA A 626 33.16 -14.36 -3.29
C ALA A 626 34.55 -14.36 -3.93
N LEU A 627 35.46 -15.21 -3.45
CA LEU A 627 36.87 -15.26 -3.85
C LEU A 627 37.16 -16.27 -4.97
N TYR A 628 36.16 -17.04 -5.39
CA TYR A 628 36.31 -18.05 -6.43
C TYR A 628 36.04 -17.45 -7.81
N SER A 629 36.93 -17.73 -8.75
CA SER A 629 36.79 -17.29 -10.14
C SER A 629 35.80 -18.17 -10.91
N GLU A 630 35.76 -19.46 -10.57
CA GLU A 630 34.93 -20.49 -11.19
C GLU A 630 33.49 -20.46 -10.67
N SER A 631 32.54 -20.55 -11.58
CA SER A 631 31.11 -20.70 -11.27
C SER A 631 30.75 -22.09 -10.78
N THR A 632 31.51 -23.14 -11.13
CA THR A 632 31.27 -24.50 -10.62
C THR A 632 31.25 -24.59 -9.08
N VAL A 633 31.81 -23.61 -8.37
CA VAL A 633 31.73 -23.53 -6.89
C VAL A 633 30.30 -23.51 -6.37
N PHE A 634 29.34 -22.98 -7.15
CA PHE A 634 27.93 -22.87 -6.76
C PHE A 634 27.24 -24.23 -6.60
N ASP A 635 27.73 -25.28 -7.26
CA ASP A 635 27.16 -26.63 -7.19
C ASP A 635 27.25 -27.25 -5.79
N ARG A 636 28.13 -26.73 -4.92
CA ARG A 636 28.20 -27.18 -3.53
C ARG A 636 26.95 -26.76 -2.73
N TYR A 637 26.11 -25.89 -3.29
CA TYR A 637 24.98 -25.25 -2.61
C TYR A 637 23.64 -25.57 -3.27
N LEU A 638 23.53 -26.62 -4.09
CA LEU A 638 22.27 -26.97 -4.78
C LEU A 638 21.08 -27.14 -3.82
N GLU A 639 21.29 -27.76 -2.66
CA GLU A 639 20.26 -27.90 -1.63
C GLU A 639 19.79 -26.52 -1.10
N VAL A 640 20.75 -25.60 -0.87
CA VAL A 640 20.44 -24.25 -0.39
C VAL A 640 19.71 -23.44 -1.47
N PHE A 641 20.06 -23.60 -2.75
CA PHE A 641 19.29 -23.00 -3.86
C PHE A 641 17.85 -23.52 -3.90
N GLU A 642 17.64 -24.81 -3.67
CA GLU A 642 16.30 -25.38 -3.62
C GLU A 642 15.50 -24.81 -2.45
N GLU A 643 16.11 -24.64 -1.27
CA GLU A 643 15.49 -23.96 -0.13
C GLU A 643 15.12 -22.50 -0.46
N ILE A 644 16.01 -21.75 -1.11
CA ILE A 644 15.73 -20.37 -1.56
C ILE A 644 14.48 -20.36 -2.45
N TYR A 645 14.44 -21.23 -3.47
CA TYR A 645 13.29 -21.33 -4.37
C TYR A 645 12.00 -21.70 -3.64
N VAL A 646 12.04 -22.69 -2.73
CA VAL A 646 10.87 -23.12 -1.96
C VAL A 646 10.33 -21.97 -1.10
N ILE A 647 11.21 -21.21 -0.45
CA ILE A 647 10.83 -20.04 0.33
C ILE A 647 10.18 -18.98 -0.57
N CYS A 648 10.84 -18.62 -1.68
CA CYS A 648 10.30 -17.63 -2.63
C CYS A 648 8.95 -18.06 -3.21
N LYS A 649 8.80 -19.34 -3.54
CA LYS A 649 7.54 -19.93 -4.02
C LYS A 649 6.44 -19.85 -2.97
N TYR A 650 6.73 -20.19 -1.71
CA TYR A 650 5.77 -20.07 -0.61
C TYR A 650 5.25 -18.64 -0.48
N VAL A 651 6.15 -17.65 -0.47
CA VAL A 651 5.75 -16.24 -0.40
C VAL A 651 4.92 -15.86 -1.63
N LEU A 652 5.38 -16.22 -2.83
CA LEU A 652 4.68 -15.95 -4.09
C LEU A 652 3.27 -16.57 -4.14
N ASP A 653 3.07 -17.77 -3.59
CA ASP A 653 1.77 -18.46 -3.61
C ASP A 653 0.84 -17.95 -2.49
N SER A 654 1.38 -17.35 -1.43
CA SER A 654 0.63 -16.84 -0.26
C SER A 654 0.01 -15.45 -0.42
N GLU A 655 0.49 -14.63 -1.36
CA GLU A 655 0.03 -13.24 -1.54
C GLU A 655 -0.97 -13.10 -2.69
N SER A 656 -2.07 -12.39 -2.50
CA SER A 656 -3.01 -12.06 -3.58
C SER A 656 -2.36 -11.19 -4.66
N ALA A 657 -2.61 -11.48 -5.95
CA ALA A 657 -2.00 -10.80 -7.11
C ALA A 657 -2.15 -9.26 -7.10
N ASP A 658 -3.27 -8.72 -6.60
CA ASP A 658 -3.57 -7.28 -6.61
C ASP A 658 -2.67 -6.45 -5.67
N ARG A 659 -2.09 -7.08 -4.64
CA ARG A 659 -1.16 -6.41 -3.71
C ARG A 659 0.27 -6.32 -4.26
N ARG A 660 0.53 -6.97 -5.39
CA ARG A 660 1.85 -7.03 -6.03
C ARG A 660 2.13 -5.82 -6.93
N LEU A 661 1.14 -4.97 -7.18
CA LEU A 661 1.25 -3.89 -8.19
C LEU A 661 2.20 -2.75 -7.83
N PHE A 662 2.66 -2.66 -6.58
CA PHE A 662 3.61 -1.62 -6.20
C PHE A 662 4.50 -2.00 -5.01
N ALA A 663 5.51 -2.83 -5.25
CA ALA A 663 6.68 -2.82 -4.40
C ALA A 663 7.58 -1.68 -4.89
N ALA A 664 7.55 -0.52 -4.25
CA ALA A 664 8.76 0.30 -4.09
C ALA A 664 9.30 0.02 -2.68
N SER A 665 9.32 -1.27 -2.32
CA SER A 665 9.75 -1.69 -1.00
C SER A 665 11.23 -1.40 -0.84
N LEU A 666 11.61 -0.91 0.34
CA LEU A 666 13.01 -0.81 0.75
C LEU A 666 13.68 -2.18 0.92
N ASP A 667 12.93 -3.27 0.89
CA ASP A 667 13.45 -4.62 1.06
C ASP A 667 13.55 -5.33 -0.30
N ASP A 668 14.58 -6.16 -0.46
CA ASP A 668 15.08 -6.77 -1.70
C ASP A 668 14.09 -7.71 -2.46
N GLY A 669 12.82 -7.73 -2.06
CA GLY A 669 11.75 -8.39 -2.80
C GLY A 669 11.95 -9.90 -2.99
N LEU A 670 11.22 -10.46 -3.96
CA LEU A 670 11.40 -11.84 -4.40
C LEU A 670 12.29 -11.92 -5.64
N LEU A 671 12.46 -10.80 -6.35
CA LEU A 671 13.15 -10.78 -7.63
C LEU A 671 14.63 -11.15 -7.51
N TYR A 672 15.38 -10.57 -6.56
CA TYR A 672 16.82 -10.81 -6.47
C TYR A 672 17.16 -12.27 -6.10
N PRO A 673 16.54 -12.90 -5.08
CA PRO A 673 16.81 -14.31 -4.76
C PRO A 673 16.47 -15.26 -5.91
N LEU A 674 15.37 -15.00 -6.64
CA LEU A 674 15.00 -15.78 -7.81
C LEU A 674 15.99 -15.57 -8.97
N TYR A 675 16.35 -14.31 -9.27
CA TYR A 675 17.35 -13.97 -10.28
C TYR A 675 18.68 -14.65 -9.99
N PHE A 676 19.18 -14.54 -8.75
CA PHE A 676 20.39 -15.20 -8.29
C PHE A 676 20.32 -16.72 -8.50
N THR A 677 19.19 -17.34 -8.19
CA THR A 677 18.96 -18.77 -8.44
C THR A 677 19.05 -19.10 -9.92
N VAL A 678 18.47 -18.30 -10.81
CA VAL A 678 18.51 -18.53 -12.27
C VAL A 678 19.93 -18.40 -12.83
N VAL A 679 20.68 -17.38 -12.41
CA VAL A 679 21.99 -17.07 -13.02
C VAL A 679 23.14 -17.84 -12.39
N CYS A 680 23.12 -18.13 -11.09
CA CYS A 680 24.22 -18.79 -10.39
C CYS A 680 24.06 -20.31 -10.25
N CYS A 681 22.85 -20.84 -10.13
CA CYS A 681 22.64 -22.29 -10.08
C CYS A 681 22.90 -22.90 -11.47
N ARG A 682 23.45 -24.12 -11.52
CA ARG A 682 23.62 -24.90 -12.76
C ARG A 682 22.60 -26.02 -12.94
N ASP A 683 21.77 -26.32 -11.93
CA ASP A 683 20.70 -27.31 -12.06
C ASP A 683 19.56 -26.76 -12.93
N SER A 684 19.44 -27.27 -14.16
CA SER A 684 18.50 -26.73 -15.15
C SER A 684 17.05 -26.74 -14.63
N ARG A 685 16.62 -27.81 -13.96
CA ARG A 685 15.27 -27.92 -13.39
C ARG A 685 14.98 -26.74 -12.47
N LEU A 686 15.86 -26.46 -11.52
CA LEU A 686 15.67 -25.39 -10.55
C LEU A 686 15.75 -24.00 -11.18
N ARG A 687 16.67 -23.79 -12.13
CA ARG A 687 16.80 -22.52 -12.87
C ARG A 687 15.53 -22.18 -13.64
N HIS A 688 15.01 -23.12 -14.43
CA HIS A 688 13.77 -22.91 -15.20
C HIS A 688 12.56 -22.71 -14.28
N ALA A 689 12.51 -23.42 -13.15
CA ALA A 689 11.46 -23.22 -12.15
C ALA A 689 11.51 -21.83 -11.51
N ALA A 690 12.70 -21.33 -11.18
CA ALA A 690 12.91 -19.98 -10.66
C ALA A 690 12.60 -18.91 -11.71
N LEU A 691 13.01 -19.10 -12.96
CA LEU A 691 12.71 -18.18 -14.08
C LEU A 691 11.19 -18.09 -14.33
N ALA A 692 10.48 -19.22 -14.27
CA ALA A 692 9.02 -19.24 -14.37
C ALA A 692 8.36 -18.52 -13.19
N ALA A 693 8.94 -18.57 -11.99
CA ALA A 693 8.47 -17.81 -10.84
C ALA A 693 8.72 -16.29 -11.00
N MET A 694 9.89 -15.89 -11.52
CA MET A 694 10.19 -14.48 -11.82
C MET A 694 9.17 -13.88 -12.79
N LYS A 695 8.81 -14.62 -13.85
CA LYS A 695 7.82 -14.16 -14.85
C LYS A 695 6.39 -14.02 -14.30
N LYS A 696 6.11 -14.54 -13.10
CA LYS A 696 4.82 -14.37 -12.38
C LYS A 696 4.83 -13.18 -11.42
N LEU A 697 6.00 -12.58 -11.21
CA LEU A 697 6.07 -11.34 -10.44
C LEU A 697 5.35 -10.22 -11.23
N PRO A 698 4.79 -9.24 -10.51
CA PRO A 698 4.33 -7.99 -11.12
C PRO A 698 5.43 -7.39 -12.01
N SER A 699 5.08 -6.51 -12.95
CA SER A 699 6.07 -5.90 -13.87
C SER A 699 7.20 -5.12 -13.15
N ARG A 700 7.05 -4.86 -11.84
CA ARG A 700 8.02 -4.17 -10.97
C ARG A 700 8.10 -4.82 -9.58
N ASP A 701 9.31 -4.93 -9.03
CA ASP A 701 9.57 -5.38 -7.66
C ASP A 701 10.64 -4.49 -7.01
N GLY A 702 10.27 -3.66 -6.03
CA GLY A 702 11.14 -2.61 -5.49
C GLY A 702 11.51 -1.55 -6.54
N ILE A 703 12.77 -1.16 -6.55
CA ILE A 703 13.35 -0.33 -7.62
C ILE A 703 13.75 -1.15 -8.85
N TRP A 704 13.41 -2.45 -8.91
CA TRP A 704 13.90 -3.33 -9.97
C TRP A 704 12.87 -3.54 -11.07
N HIS A 705 13.38 -3.66 -12.31
CA HIS A 705 12.55 -3.92 -13.48
C HIS A 705 12.49 -5.43 -13.77
N VAL A 706 11.36 -6.05 -13.44
CA VAL A 706 11.17 -7.50 -13.51
C VAL A 706 11.35 -8.05 -14.92
N GLU A 707 10.79 -7.38 -15.93
CA GLU A 707 10.87 -7.88 -17.33
C GLU A 707 12.31 -7.85 -17.86
N ALA A 708 13.05 -6.77 -17.62
CA ALA A 708 14.45 -6.62 -18.02
C ALA A 708 15.33 -7.70 -17.40
N LEU A 709 15.20 -7.93 -16.10
CA LEU A 709 15.96 -8.97 -15.40
C LEU A 709 15.52 -10.37 -15.80
N SER A 710 14.24 -10.61 -16.03
CA SER A 710 13.73 -11.91 -16.49
C SER A 710 14.24 -12.23 -17.90
N GLY A 711 14.22 -11.25 -18.81
CA GLY A 711 14.73 -11.41 -20.17
C GLY A 711 16.25 -11.60 -20.23
N LEU A 712 16.99 -10.91 -19.35
CA LEU A 712 18.43 -11.14 -19.18
C LEU A 712 18.71 -12.55 -18.64
N ALA A 713 18.01 -12.96 -17.58
CA ALA A 713 18.17 -14.28 -16.97
C ALA A 713 17.80 -15.42 -17.94
N GLU A 714 16.72 -15.25 -18.72
CA GLU A 714 16.34 -16.16 -19.79
C GLU A 714 17.43 -16.26 -20.87
N SER A 715 18.02 -15.13 -21.25
CA SER A 715 19.12 -15.09 -22.22
C SER A 715 20.39 -15.77 -21.69
N VAL A 716 20.67 -15.69 -20.38
CA VAL A 716 21.78 -16.41 -19.72
C VAL A 716 21.53 -17.92 -19.79
N VAL A 717 20.34 -18.38 -19.39
CA VAL A 717 19.98 -19.81 -19.46
C VAL A 717 20.10 -20.33 -20.89
N ALA A 718 19.54 -19.61 -21.86
CA ALA A 718 19.61 -19.97 -23.27
C ALA A 718 21.05 -20.06 -23.80
N TYR A 719 21.93 -19.13 -23.40
CA TYR A 719 23.32 -19.15 -23.82
C TYR A 719 24.10 -20.33 -23.22
N GLU A 720 23.89 -20.62 -21.94
CA GLU A 720 24.65 -21.66 -21.26
C GLU A 720 24.20 -23.09 -21.63
N GLU A 721 22.91 -23.26 -21.91
CA GLU A 721 22.31 -24.55 -22.29
C GLU A 721 22.29 -24.79 -23.81
N GLU A 722 22.67 -23.79 -24.63
CA GLU A 722 22.69 -23.92 -26.09
C GLU A 722 23.65 -25.03 -26.53
N GLY A 723 23.12 -25.92 -27.39
CA GLY A 723 23.84 -27.05 -27.97
C GLY A 723 23.78 -28.33 -27.15
N ILE A 724 23.09 -28.34 -26.00
CA ILE A 724 22.89 -29.53 -25.17
C ILE A 724 21.60 -30.26 -25.60
N ASP A 725 21.72 -31.48 -26.13
CA ASP A 725 20.59 -32.30 -26.61
C ASP A 725 19.91 -33.09 -25.47
N ILE A 726 19.83 -32.49 -24.28
CA ILE A 726 19.20 -33.06 -23.08
C ILE A 726 18.11 -32.10 -22.64
N LYS A 727 16.88 -32.60 -22.49
CA LYS A 727 15.71 -31.78 -22.13
C LYS A 727 15.86 -31.05 -20.78
N THR A 728 16.61 -31.64 -19.85
CA THR A 728 16.88 -31.06 -18.52
C THR A 728 18.33 -31.36 -18.16
N PRO A 729 19.28 -30.53 -18.60
CA PRO A 729 20.71 -30.71 -18.33
C PRO A 729 21.01 -30.78 -16.83
N LEU A 730 21.92 -31.69 -16.45
CA LEU A 730 22.54 -31.71 -15.13
C LEU A 730 23.66 -30.66 -15.06
N CYS A 731 24.14 -30.34 -13.85
CA CYS A 731 25.23 -29.38 -13.69
C CYS A 731 26.52 -29.81 -14.42
N SER A 732 26.75 -31.12 -14.56
CA SER A 732 27.89 -31.68 -15.29
C SER A 732 27.82 -31.47 -16.81
N ASP A 733 26.60 -31.28 -17.34
CA ASP A 733 26.38 -31.11 -18.78
C ASP A 733 26.64 -29.67 -19.24
N ILE A 734 26.65 -28.72 -18.30
CA ILE A 734 26.95 -27.29 -18.53
C ILE A 734 28.41 -27.02 -18.10
N PRO A 735 29.37 -26.99 -19.04
CA PRO A 735 30.78 -26.85 -18.69
C PRO A 735 31.12 -25.42 -18.24
N GLU A 736 32.18 -25.27 -17.44
CA GLU A 736 32.60 -23.99 -16.86
C GLU A 736 32.82 -22.89 -17.91
N TRP A 737 33.43 -23.22 -19.05
CA TRP A 737 33.71 -22.25 -20.12
C TRP A 737 32.45 -21.72 -20.83
N ARG A 738 31.28 -22.36 -20.65
CA ARG A 738 29.98 -21.85 -21.12
C ARG A 738 29.35 -20.89 -20.14
N ARG A 739 29.82 -20.82 -18.90
CA ARG A 739 29.19 -20.01 -17.84
C ARG A 739 29.32 -18.52 -18.11
N VAL A 740 28.22 -17.80 -17.87
CA VAL A 740 28.20 -16.35 -17.82
C VAL A 740 28.68 -15.92 -16.43
N LEU A 741 29.84 -15.27 -16.39
CA LEU A 741 30.54 -14.89 -15.15
C LEU A 741 30.21 -13.46 -14.71
N GLY A 742 29.51 -12.69 -15.56
CA GLY A 742 29.04 -11.35 -15.24
C GLY A 742 27.97 -10.89 -16.22
N THR A 743 27.04 -10.07 -15.70
CA THR A 743 25.92 -9.52 -16.48
C THR A 743 25.83 -8.02 -16.29
N ALA A 744 25.44 -7.28 -17.34
CA ALA A 744 25.20 -5.84 -17.26
C ALA A 744 24.13 -5.40 -18.28
N PHE A 745 23.71 -4.13 -18.23
CA PHE A 745 22.90 -3.50 -19.28
C PHE A 745 23.57 -2.21 -19.78
N ASP A 746 23.33 -1.84 -21.04
CA ASP A 746 23.66 -0.51 -21.55
C ASP A 746 22.74 0.56 -20.95
N ALA A 747 23.29 1.77 -20.79
CA ALA A 747 22.51 3.00 -20.82
C ALA A 747 21.67 3.04 -22.09
N LEU A 748 20.33 3.09 -21.99
CA LEU A 748 19.46 3.07 -23.17
C LEU A 748 19.75 4.23 -24.15
N GLY A 749 20.29 3.86 -25.33
CA GLY A 749 20.30 4.69 -26.53
C GLY A 749 19.00 4.53 -27.32
N ASN A 750 18.43 5.66 -27.73
CA ASN A 750 17.30 5.92 -28.64
C ASN A 750 16.31 4.78 -29.03
N VAL A 751 15.03 5.03 -28.75
CA VAL A 751 13.87 4.31 -29.33
C VAL A 751 13.88 4.43 -30.86
N ALA A 752 13.69 3.31 -31.57
CA ALA A 752 13.39 3.35 -33.00
C ALA A 752 11.96 3.89 -33.19
N PRO A 753 11.73 4.93 -34.01
CA PRO A 753 10.51 5.74 -34.02
C PRO A 753 9.20 5.04 -34.44
N HIS A 754 9.19 3.72 -34.65
CA HIS A 754 8.06 3.01 -35.27
C HIS A 754 7.58 1.72 -34.60
N ASN A 755 8.18 1.25 -33.48
CA ASN A 755 7.72 0.04 -32.78
C ASN A 755 7.38 0.32 -31.30
N ASN A 756 6.24 -0.22 -30.84
CA ASN A 756 5.75 -0.16 -29.45
C ASN A 756 6.59 -1.00 -28.45
N THR A 757 7.69 -1.62 -28.88
CA THR A 757 8.57 -2.46 -28.07
C THR A 757 9.85 -1.70 -27.70
N THR A 758 10.10 -1.55 -26.40
CA THR A 758 11.37 -1.00 -25.89
C THR A 758 12.40 -2.12 -25.84
N SER A 759 13.48 -2.04 -26.60
CA SER A 759 14.58 -3.02 -26.54
C SER A 759 15.72 -2.48 -25.67
N ILE A 760 16.12 -3.22 -24.64
CA ILE A 760 17.34 -2.93 -23.87
C ILE A 760 18.49 -3.80 -24.36
N SER A 761 19.72 -3.31 -24.24
CA SER A 761 20.90 -4.12 -24.52
C SER A 761 21.47 -4.67 -23.22
N GLY A 762 21.50 -6.00 -23.09
CA GLY A 762 22.21 -6.71 -22.04
C GLY A 762 23.61 -7.12 -22.50
N HIS A 763 24.54 -7.29 -21.56
CA HIS A 763 25.90 -7.75 -21.82
C HIS A 763 26.23 -8.96 -20.96
N PHE A 764 26.89 -9.93 -21.58
CA PHE A 764 27.45 -11.10 -20.92
C PHE A 764 28.96 -11.01 -20.91
N ARG A 765 29.56 -11.36 -19.78
CA ARG A 765 31.00 -11.56 -19.66
C ARG A 765 31.28 -13.05 -19.46
N THR A 766 32.15 -13.60 -20.31
CA THR A 766 32.48 -15.03 -20.34
C THR A 766 33.99 -15.25 -20.49
N ARG A 767 34.44 -16.48 -20.23
CA ARG A 767 35.81 -16.94 -20.48
C ARG A 767 35.79 -18.24 -21.31
N PRO A 768 35.53 -18.15 -22.63
CA PRO A 768 35.32 -19.33 -23.47
C PRO A 768 36.58 -20.20 -23.65
N ASN A 769 37.77 -19.65 -23.40
CA ASN A 769 39.05 -20.36 -23.51
C ASN A 769 39.57 -20.87 -22.15
N GLY A 770 38.69 -21.02 -21.15
CA GLY A 770 39.05 -21.42 -19.80
C GLY A 770 39.41 -20.24 -18.89
N MET A 771 39.62 -20.51 -17.60
CA MET A 771 39.76 -19.47 -16.58
C MET A 771 41.01 -18.62 -16.71
N ASP A 772 42.08 -19.15 -17.31
CA ASP A 772 43.29 -18.39 -17.63
C ASP A 772 43.18 -17.64 -18.98
N GLY A 773 42.05 -17.77 -19.67
CA GLY A 773 41.80 -17.19 -20.97
C GLY A 773 41.25 -15.76 -20.93
N GLU A 774 41.24 -15.13 -22.10
CA GLU A 774 40.75 -13.76 -22.28
C GLU A 774 39.26 -13.60 -21.96
N TRP A 775 38.91 -12.43 -21.42
CA TRP A 775 37.52 -12.04 -21.22
C TRP A 775 36.84 -11.75 -22.56
N VAL A 776 35.69 -12.39 -22.79
CA VAL A 776 34.84 -12.12 -23.96
C VAL A 776 33.54 -11.49 -23.51
N GLU A 777 33.25 -10.32 -24.08
CA GLU A 777 32.00 -9.62 -23.88
C GLU A 777 31.07 -9.86 -25.07
N THR A 778 29.83 -10.24 -24.78
CA THR A 778 28.82 -10.44 -25.80
C THR A 778 27.58 -9.62 -25.52
N LYS A 779 27.16 -8.84 -26.52
CA LYS A 779 25.94 -8.03 -26.47
C LYS A 779 24.71 -8.86 -26.84
N ARG A 780 23.60 -8.63 -26.14
CA ARG A 780 22.29 -9.26 -26.35
C ARG A 780 21.21 -8.20 -26.38
N THR A 781 20.29 -8.31 -27.33
CA THR A 781 19.08 -7.48 -27.36
C THR A 781 17.99 -8.18 -26.57
N ILE A 782 17.40 -7.48 -25.60
CA ILE A 782 16.31 -7.98 -24.77
C ILE A 782 15.09 -7.12 -25.08
N GLU A 783 14.03 -7.75 -25.56
CA GLU A 783 12.77 -7.09 -25.85
C GLU A 783 11.95 -6.92 -24.55
N CYS A 784 11.53 -5.69 -24.25
CA CYS A 784 10.63 -5.38 -23.15
C CYS A 784 9.28 -4.93 -23.73
N ASN A 785 8.18 -5.44 -23.17
CA ASN A 785 6.82 -5.19 -23.66
C ASN A 785 6.26 -3.81 -23.23
N ASN A 786 7.10 -2.94 -22.68
CA ASN A 786 6.68 -1.70 -22.05
C ASN A 786 6.88 -0.47 -22.96
N THR A 787 5.94 0.48 -22.91
CA THR A 787 5.89 1.68 -23.76
C THR A 787 6.63 2.90 -23.20
N ARG A 788 7.27 2.79 -22.03
CA ARG A 788 8.00 3.90 -21.38
C ARG A 788 9.51 3.79 -21.54
N ARG A 789 10.15 4.96 -21.70
CA ARG A 789 11.60 5.10 -21.80
C ARG A 789 12.22 4.96 -20.40
N ILE A 790 12.93 3.87 -20.16
CA ILE A 790 13.63 3.60 -18.89
C ILE A 790 15.01 4.28 -18.95
N ASP A 791 15.39 4.99 -17.89
CA ASP A 791 16.74 5.57 -17.79
C ASP A 791 17.68 4.62 -17.04
N LEU A 792 18.43 3.84 -17.82
CA LEU A 792 19.45 2.89 -17.34
C LEU A 792 20.87 3.46 -17.39
N SER A 793 21.03 4.79 -17.52
CA SER A 793 22.33 5.43 -17.77
C SER A 793 23.42 5.22 -16.71
N VAL A 794 23.06 4.69 -15.55
CA VAL A 794 23.95 4.43 -14.40
C VAL A 794 24.61 3.07 -14.44
N LEU A 795 24.12 2.15 -15.29
CA LEU A 795 24.66 0.81 -15.40
C LEU A 795 25.97 0.87 -16.17
N ARG A 796 27.06 1.13 -15.46
CA ARG A 796 28.41 0.88 -15.99
C ARG A 796 28.63 -0.62 -16.03
N ARG A 797 29.31 -1.11 -17.06
CA ARG A 797 29.68 -2.52 -17.10
C ARG A 797 30.66 -2.76 -15.95
N PRO A 798 30.41 -3.75 -15.07
CA PRO A 798 31.20 -3.96 -13.87
C PRO A 798 32.70 -4.11 -14.12
N TRP A 799 33.07 -4.47 -15.34
CA TRP A 799 34.44 -4.69 -15.74
C TRP A 799 35.12 -3.52 -16.48
N ASP A 800 34.39 -2.46 -16.83
CA ASP A 800 34.96 -1.28 -17.51
C ASP A 800 36.00 -0.56 -16.65
N LEU A 801 35.85 -0.62 -15.32
CA LEU A 801 36.79 -0.06 -14.34
C LEU A 801 38.07 -0.90 -14.18
N TYR A 802 38.07 -2.14 -14.67
CA TYR A 802 39.15 -3.10 -14.51
C TYR A 802 39.85 -3.44 -15.83
N ASP A 803 39.51 -2.77 -16.94
CA ASP A 803 40.25 -2.85 -18.21
C ASP A 803 41.62 -2.14 -18.05
N PRO A 804 42.75 -2.84 -18.21
CA PRO A 804 44.09 -2.23 -18.14
C PRO A 804 44.27 -1.04 -19.09
N ARG A 805 43.55 -1.00 -20.21
CA ARG A 805 43.61 0.08 -21.22
C ARG A 805 42.95 1.37 -20.76
N ASN A 806 42.02 1.30 -19.80
CA ASN A 806 41.38 2.46 -19.17
C ASN A 806 42.15 2.97 -17.94
N MET A 807 43.21 2.29 -17.51
CA MET A 807 44.06 2.64 -16.36
C MET A 807 45.28 3.51 -16.70
N VAL A 808 45.27 4.24 -17.82
CA VAL A 808 46.32 5.23 -18.14
C VAL A 808 46.12 6.47 -17.24
N GLY A 809 46.51 6.35 -15.97
CA GLY A 809 46.45 7.44 -14.99
C GLY A 809 46.41 7.00 -13.52
N ALA A 810 46.11 5.73 -13.21
CA ALA A 810 46.07 5.23 -11.84
C ALA A 810 47.37 4.49 -11.50
N THR A 811 48.44 5.24 -11.19
CA THR A 811 49.74 4.72 -10.73
C THR A 811 49.76 4.33 -9.25
N GLY A 812 48.62 4.00 -8.65
CA GLY A 812 48.53 3.56 -7.26
C GLY A 812 48.42 2.04 -7.16
N SER A 813 49.32 1.41 -6.39
CA SER A 813 49.10 0.05 -5.87
C SER A 813 47.71 -0.07 -5.23
N PRO A 814 47.09 -1.26 -5.20
CA PRO A 814 45.80 -1.45 -4.52
C PRO A 814 45.87 -0.87 -3.10
N PRO A 815 44.77 -0.29 -2.57
CA PRO A 815 44.75 0.23 -1.21
C PRO A 815 45.23 -0.87 -0.27
N ARG A 816 46.28 -0.59 0.51
CA ARG A 816 46.77 -1.52 1.52
C ARG A 816 45.63 -1.80 2.50
N LEU A 817 45.55 -3.05 2.96
CA LEU A 817 44.60 -3.63 3.94
C LEU A 817 44.34 -2.81 5.23
N THR A 818 44.99 -1.66 5.44
CA THR A 818 45.13 -0.98 6.73
C THR A 818 43.94 -0.14 7.19
N GLU A 819 42.81 -0.09 6.46
CA GLU A 819 41.61 0.65 6.91
C GLU A 819 40.36 -0.22 7.06
N VAL A 820 40.34 -1.44 6.52
CA VAL A 820 39.24 -2.40 6.70
C VAL A 820 39.42 -3.26 7.96
N ASP A 821 40.66 -3.42 8.44
CA ASP A 821 41.00 -4.33 9.54
C ASP A 821 40.93 -3.73 10.95
N ALA A 822 40.79 -2.41 11.13
CA ALA A 822 40.77 -1.84 12.49
C ALA A 822 39.51 -2.25 13.28
N ASN A 823 38.35 -2.32 12.62
CA ASN A 823 37.08 -2.65 13.28
C ASN A 823 36.77 -4.15 13.30
N LEU A 824 37.34 -4.95 12.38
CA LEU A 824 37.24 -6.41 12.41
C LEU A 824 38.23 -7.02 13.41
N ALA A 825 39.42 -6.45 13.59
CA ALA A 825 40.41 -6.93 14.57
C ALA A 825 40.13 -6.50 16.03
N GLU A 826 39.49 -5.34 16.28
CA GLU A 826 39.13 -4.91 17.64
C GLU A 826 38.01 -5.77 18.27
N ALA A 827 37.09 -6.31 17.45
CA ALA A 827 36.03 -7.20 17.93
C ALA A 827 36.57 -8.55 18.44
N ASP A 828 37.72 -9.02 17.91
CA ASP A 828 38.31 -10.30 18.28
C ASP A 828 39.45 -10.20 19.32
N MET A 829 40.15 -9.07 19.46
CA MET A 829 41.20 -8.91 20.48
C MET A 829 40.68 -8.97 21.93
N LEU A 830 39.41 -8.63 22.16
CA LEU A 830 38.77 -8.76 23.48
C LEU A 830 38.34 -10.20 23.81
N ASN A 831 38.15 -11.06 22.80
CA ASN A 831 37.74 -12.47 22.98
C ASN A 831 38.89 -13.48 22.87
N ALA A 832 39.97 -13.17 22.15
CA ALA A 832 41.15 -14.03 22.08
C ALA A 832 41.87 -14.17 23.44
N ASN A 833 41.88 -13.11 24.26
CA ASN A 833 42.46 -13.15 25.61
C ASN A 833 41.63 -13.97 26.61
N ALA A 834 40.33 -14.18 26.34
CA ALA A 834 39.47 -15.03 27.16
C ALA A 834 39.56 -16.52 26.78
N ALA A 835 39.83 -16.83 25.50
CA ALA A 835 39.99 -18.21 25.02
C ALA A 835 41.36 -18.81 25.35
N ILE A 836 42.43 -18.01 25.41
CA ILE A 836 43.78 -18.49 25.77
C ILE A 836 43.92 -18.73 27.29
N ALA A 837 43.08 -18.12 28.12
CA ALA A 837 43.06 -18.33 29.57
C ALA A 837 42.17 -19.52 30.03
N LEU A 838 41.51 -20.23 29.11
CA LEU A 838 40.68 -21.42 29.40
C LEU A 838 41.30 -22.73 28.88
N VAL A 839 42.48 -22.66 28.28
CA VAL A 839 43.26 -23.82 27.77
C VAL A 839 44.69 -23.88 28.37
N ALA A 840 45.00 -22.99 29.31
CA ALA A 840 46.15 -23.10 30.23
C ALA A 840 45.62 -23.14 31.67
#